data_AF-A0A0W0HD50-F1
#
_entry.id   AF-A0A0W0HD50-F1
#
_cell.length_a   1.000
_cell.length_b   1.000
_cell.length_c   1.000
_cell.angle_alpha   90.00
_cell.angle_beta   90.00
_cell.angle_gamma   90.00
#
_symmetry.space_group_name_H-M   'P 1'
#
loop_
_entity.id
_entity.type
_entity.pdbx_description
1 polymer ?
#
loop_
_entity_poly.entity_id
_entity_poly.type
_entity_poly.pdbx_seq_one_letter_code
_entity_poly.pdbx_strand_id
1 'polypeptide(L)'
;MNHYGDCIRSQKVKEGMIDRKSQWHLPPSLTGQEAVLLFSACDTGYLEYAISLIFSVDMFSPGQTFVLHLINPDQDAFDQIEKTIAQLGSTKLFLSYEMTDLSALEFDQKRAYFASARFLQLRNLLADYSIPVFSIDADSLVVNPFDLDFSDKADAQVILVRRDRDLVPGKAEHLAVATGSIWLAPVECVVDFLQKVADSVDEEFQAGTLAWFVDQRVFYHHMKSALGHIHFYNIKPKYADWQFRDKSILWAGKGGLKLYDLRFFILQNLLSYDDAKRLMAQELVGTYFLPQNSLFSEWMQLRIGSAIERSLSMKAIPSPKSGRVAFYIPRLDLPWKQLSSSSRAAPEISDDVIDLRLHWKRFALLMASALERQGVLVDIYELPNWEIDRVRIDLDNASLAFVPHRCMLNFGSGTTRVLFYMQEFFRWAFVVNDQGWSAASSKYPVQIDFESKQAGQAFEIYRARLLRGELVSKFAQQERKSLADLIKSSSLPARKNWLGQSLLRPYIFFPIQIPTDQSIQFFSDVSVLDVLTSLIEWARSSGVAVVLKSHPANRKSMIPFEALVDGHTVFISSANVKDLIEHSEAVYTINSGVGFEALLQLKPVVTFGRVEYDCVTFNSTLDTLDAAWAYVANSSASELEFKYKGFMNWFLEDYSVDMSSPDAARTRLDAIAADVAKQIATHAPVKAE
;
A
#
# COMPACT_ATOMS: atom_id res chain seq x y z
N MET A 1 -18.83 -2.07 62.97
CA MET A 1 -17.82 -2.03 64.06
C MET A 1 -16.63 -2.84 63.57
N ASN A 2 -15.55 -2.13 63.28
CA ASN A 2 -14.27 -2.64 62.79
C ASN A 2 -13.39 -3.09 63.95
N HIS A 3 -12.58 -4.14 63.75
CA HIS A 3 -11.12 -4.13 63.89
C HIS A 3 -10.55 -5.55 64.09
N TYR A 4 -9.93 -6.08 63.05
CA TYR A 4 -8.78 -7.00 63.06
C TYR A 4 -8.12 -6.77 61.69
N GLY A 5 -6.90 -6.30 61.52
CA GLY A 5 -5.68 -6.52 62.29
C GLY A 5 -4.68 -7.15 61.33
N ASP A 6 -4.20 -6.37 60.36
CA ASP A 6 -3.29 -6.79 59.30
C ASP A 6 -1.97 -7.33 59.87
N CYS A 7 -1.66 -8.58 59.55
CA CYS A 7 -0.34 -9.16 59.76
C CYS A 7 0.30 -9.38 58.39
N ILE A 8 0.89 -8.31 57.85
CA ILE A 8 1.76 -8.36 56.67
C ILE A 8 3.04 -9.08 57.08
N ARG A 9 3.18 -10.35 56.68
CA ARG A 9 4.48 -11.02 56.68
C ARG A 9 5.33 -10.41 55.56
N SER A 10 6.30 -9.59 55.95
CA SER A 10 7.37 -9.13 55.08
C SER A 10 8.21 -10.32 54.61
N GLN A 11 8.01 -10.78 53.37
CA GLN A 11 9.07 -11.45 52.64
C GLN A 11 10.04 -10.35 52.17
N LYS A 12 11.25 -10.33 52.73
CA LYS A 12 12.36 -9.52 52.22
C LYS A 12 12.62 -9.94 50.77
N VAL A 13 12.29 -9.07 49.83
CA VAL A 13 12.78 -9.13 48.45
C VAL A 13 14.30 -9.04 48.52
N LYS A 14 15.01 -10.03 47.96
CA LYS A 14 16.46 -9.94 47.75
C LYS A 14 16.70 -8.82 46.74
N GLU A 15 17.53 -7.84 47.10
CA GLU A 15 17.99 -6.81 46.17
C GLU A 15 18.64 -7.48 44.94
N GLY A 16 18.11 -7.21 43.74
CA GLY A 16 18.63 -7.73 42.47
C GLY A 16 17.71 -8.64 41.65
N MET A 17 16.51 -9.01 42.15
CA MET A 17 15.55 -9.79 41.35
C MET A 17 14.91 -8.96 40.23
N ILE A 18 14.94 -9.47 39.00
CA ILE A 18 14.15 -8.98 37.86
C ILE A 18 12.67 -9.17 38.20
N ASP A 19 11.93 -8.08 38.26
CA ASP A 19 10.49 -8.06 38.52
C ASP A 19 9.72 -8.22 37.20
N ARG A 20 9.73 -9.43 36.63
CA ARG A 20 8.88 -9.75 35.47
C ARG A 20 7.42 -9.69 35.89
N LYS A 21 6.70 -8.68 35.41
CA LYS A 21 5.26 -8.53 35.66
C LYS A 21 4.47 -8.89 34.43
N SER A 22 3.73 -10.00 34.53
CA SER A 22 2.63 -10.24 33.61
C SER A 22 1.49 -9.27 33.90
N GLN A 23 0.96 -8.66 32.85
CA GLN A 23 -0.16 -7.72 32.88
C GLN A 23 -1.25 -8.23 31.95
N TRP A 24 -2.50 -7.92 32.27
CA TRP A 24 -3.63 -8.22 31.40
C TRP A 24 -3.92 -7.02 30.49
N HIS A 25 -3.95 -7.27 29.19
CA HIS A 25 -4.57 -6.34 28.24
C HIS A 25 -6.06 -6.66 28.11
N LEU A 26 -6.40 -7.94 28.00
CA LEU A 26 -7.77 -8.46 27.97
C LEU A 26 -7.89 -9.60 28.99
N PRO A 27 -8.35 -9.30 30.22
CA PRO A 27 -8.39 -10.28 31.29
C PRO A 27 -9.45 -11.39 31.05
N PRO A 28 -9.23 -12.62 31.55
CA PRO A 28 -10.15 -13.73 31.43
C PRO A 28 -11.50 -13.47 32.11
N SER A 29 -12.59 -13.62 31.36
CA SER A 29 -13.96 -13.70 31.88
C SER A 29 -14.42 -15.16 31.95
N LEU A 30 -13.83 -15.91 32.88
CA LEU A 30 -14.10 -17.35 33.04
C LEU A 30 -15.45 -17.60 33.72
N THR A 31 -16.13 -18.65 33.28
CA THR A 31 -17.47 -19.02 33.78
C THR A 31 -17.44 -20.16 34.79
N GLY A 32 -16.28 -20.80 34.97
CA GLY A 32 -16.11 -22.00 35.80
C GLY A 32 -16.56 -23.29 35.10
N GLN A 33 -16.97 -23.21 33.83
CA GLN A 33 -17.35 -24.35 33.00
C GLN A 33 -16.20 -24.84 32.10
N GLU A 34 -15.10 -24.11 32.06
CA GLU A 34 -13.94 -24.41 31.23
C GLU A 34 -13.25 -25.70 31.71
N ALA A 35 -13.23 -26.74 30.87
CA ALA A 35 -12.58 -28.01 31.21
C ALA A 35 -11.05 -27.91 31.18
N VAL A 36 -10.51 -27.05 30.30
CA VAL A 36 -9.08 -26.76 30.16
C VAL A 36 -8.92 -25.37 29.55
N LEU A 37 -7.89 -24.63 29.97
CA LEU A 37 -7.45 -23.40 29.29
C LEU A 37 -6.35 -23.75 28.28
N LEU A 38 -6.53 -23.36 27.03
CA LEU A 38 -5.46 -23.41 26.04
C LEU A 38 -4.56 -22.20 26.25
N PHE A 39 -3.25 -22.41 26.25
CA PHE A 39 -2.29 -21.34 26.51
C PHE A 39 -1.12 -21.38 25.52
N SER A 40 -0.70 -20.22 25.05
CA SER A 40 0.54 -20.06 24.29
C SER A 40 1.22 -18.74 24.64
N ALA A 41 2.52 -18.66 24.39
CA ALA A 41 3.30 -17.45 24.60
C ALA A 41 4.27 -17.23 23.43
N CYS A 42 4.44 -15.99 23.01
CA CYS A 42 5.36 -15.64 21.94
C CYS A 42 5.79 -14.17 21.97
N ASP A 43 6.90 -13.87 21.31
CA ASP A 43 7.26 -12.51 20.92
C ASP A 43 6.48 -12.07 19.67
N THR A 44 6.63 -10.81 19.28
CA THR A 44 6.00 -10.26 18.06
C THR A 44 6.46 -10.98 16.79
N GLY A 45 7.69 -11.52 16.75
CA GLY A 45 8.19 -12.31 15.62
C GLY A 45 7.47 -13.64 15.42
N TYR A 46 6.85 -14.20 16.46
CA TYR A 46 6.07 -15.44 16.42
C TYR A 46 4.55 -15.21 16.43
N LEU A 47 4.09 -13.96 16.49
CA LEU A 47 2.68 -13.61 16.56
C LEU A 47 1.85 -14.17 15.40
N GLU A 48 2.39 -14.15 14.18
CA GLU A 48 1.70 -14.69 13.00
C GLU A 48 1.41 -16.20 13.12
N TYR A 49 2.33 -16.94 13.74
CA TYR A 49 2.13 -18.36 14.03
C TYR A 49 1.05 -18.55 15.08
N ALA A 50 1.10 -17.76 16.17
CA ALA A 50 0.08 -17.80 17.22
C ALA A 50 -1.33 -17.49 16.68
N ILE A 51 -1.45 -16.54 15.75
CA ILE A 51 -2.72 -16.23 15.08
C ILE A 51 -3.21 -17.43 14.26
N SER A 52 -2.31 -18.07 13.51
CA SER A 52 -2.65 -19.30 12.75
C SER A 52 -3.11 -20.43 13.67
N LEU A 53 -2.45 -20.60 14.83
CA LEU A 53 -2.86 -21.54 15.89
C LEU A 53 -4.26 -21.20 16.40
N ILE A 54 -4.54 -19.95 16.76
CA ILE A 54 -5.83 -19.51 17.30
C ILE A 54 -6.96 -19.74 16.30
N PHE A 55 -6.76 -19.41 15.01
CA PHE A 55 -7.77 -19.71 13.98
C PHE A 55 -7.97 -21.20 13.78
N SER A 56 -6.89 -22.00 13.84
CA SER A 56 -7.01 -23.46 13.76
C SER A 56 -7.82 -24.04 14.94
N VAL A 57 -7.71 -23.45 16.14
CA VAL A 57 -8.54 -23.78 17.31
C VAL A 57 -10.00 -23.43 17.03
N ASP A 58 -10.31 -22.20 16.63
CA ASP A 58 -11.69 -21.75 16.36
C ASP A 58 -12.38 -22.57 15.26
N MET A 59 -11.63 -23.00 14.25
CA MET A 59 -12.17 -23.80 13.16
C MET A 59 -12.38 -25.28 13.52
N PHE A 60 -11.39 -25.91 14.16
CA PHE A 60 -11.36 -27.36 14.30
C PHE A 60 -11.66 -27.85 15.72
N SER A 61 -11.71 -26.94 16.69
CA SER A 61 -12.17 -27.20 18.05
C SER A 61 -12.90 -25.95 18.60
N PRO A 62 -14.02 -25.53 18.00
CA PRO A 62 -14.73 -24.32 18.38
C PRO A 62 -15.16 -24.29 19.86
N GLY A 63 -15.27 -23.08 20.43
CA GLY A 63 -15.77 -22.86 21.79
C GLY A 63 -14.74 -23.01 22.91
N GLN A 64 -13.46 -23.21 22.57
CA GLN A 64 -12.39 -23.28 23.57
C GLN A 64 -12.06 -21.90 24.15
N THR A 65 -11.44 -21.90 25.33
CA THR A 65 -10.87 -20.69 25.92
C THR A 65 -9.37 -20.69 25.72
N PHE A 66 -8.87 -19.65 25.06
CA PHE A 66 -7.47 -19.49 24.68
C PHE A 66 -6.88 -18.25 25.37
N VAL A 67 -5.72 -18.40 25.99
CA VAL A 67 -4.94 -17.31 26.58
C VAL A 67 -3.63 -17.19 25.80
N LEU A 68 -3.40 -16.03 25.20
CA LEU A 68 -2.12 -15.68 24.58
C LEU A 68 -1.33 -14.76 25.50
N HIS A 69 -0.04 -15.04 25.68
CA HIS A 69 0.90 -14.19 26.40
C HIS A 69 1.95 -13.59 25.46
N LEU A 70 2.00 -12.26 25.34
CA LEU A 70 2.97 -11.58 24.48
C LEU A 70 4.18 -11.04 25.25
N ILE A 71 5.38 -11.35 24.76
CA ILE A 71 6.62 -10.76 25.28
C ILE A 71 6.97 -9.52 24.47
N ASN A 72 7.08 -8.37 25.12
CA ASN A 72 7.44 -7.08 24.51
C ASN A 72 6.62 -6.71 23.26
N PRO A 73 5.27 -6.75 23.30
CA PRO A 73 4.45 -6.35 22.16
C PRO A 73 4.59 -4.85 21.85
N ASP A 74 4.52 -4.52 20.56
CA ASP A 74 4.28 -3.16 20.07
C ASP A 74 2.77 -2.93 19.81
N GLN A 75 2.40 -1.72 19.37
CA GLN A 75 1.01 -1.39 19.10
C GLN A 75 0.41 -2.25 17.96
N ASP A 76 1.19 -2.51 16.91
CA ASP A 76 0.78 -3.34 15.79
C ASP A 76 0.42 -4.76 16.23
N ALA A 77 1.11 -5.32 17.24
CA ALA A 77 0.78 -6.61 17.82
C ALA A 77 -0.58 -6.61 18.54
N PHE A 78 -0.90 -5.55 19.30
CA PHE A 78 -2.20 -5.42 19.94
C PHE A 78 -3.32 -5.30 18.90
N ASP A 79 -3.14 -4.45 17.90
CA ASP A 79 -4.10 -4.23 16.82
C ASP A 79 -4.39 -5.53 16.05
N GLN A 80 -3.38 -6.36 15.80
CA GLN A 80 -3.55 -7.68 15.18
C GLN A 80 -4.36 -8.65 16.04
N ILE A 81 -4.20 -8.62 17.36
CA ILE A 81 -4.99 -9.46 18.26
C ILE A 81 -6.43 -8.98 18.34
N GLU A 82 -6.68 -7.68 18.48
CA GLU A 82 -8.05 -7.14 18.44
C GLU A 82 -8.76 -7.50 17.14
N LYS A 83 -8.06 -7.38 16.00
CA LYS A 83 -8.55 -7.85 14.71
C LYS A 83 -8.87 -9.35 14.73
N THR A 84 -8.00 -10.16 15.33
CA THR A 84 -8.21 -11.60 15.46
C THR A 84 -9.47 -11.90 16.26
N ILE A 85 -9.65 -11.25 17.43
CA ILE A 85 -10.82 -11.42 18.30
C ILE A 85 -12.11 -11.12 17.54
N ALA A 86 -12.15 -10.01 16.78
CA ALA A 86 -13.31 -9.63 16.00
C ALA A 86 -13.71 -10.65 14.92
N GLN A 87 -12.79 -11.56 14.56
CA GLN A 87 -13.02 -12.58 13.53
C GLN A 87 -13.33 -13.96 14.11
N LEU A 88 -13.02 -14.23 15.39
CA LEU A 88 -13.29 -15.54 15.99
C LEU A 88 -14.80 -15.78 16.06
N GLY A 89 -15.23 -16.99 15.69
CA GLY A 89 -16.64 -17.37 15.72
C GLY A 89 -17.11 -17.77 17.12
N SER A 90 -16.29 -18.53 17.84
CA SER A 90 -16.70 -19.17 19.10
C SER A 90 -15.60 -19.25 20.16
N THR A 91 -14.33 -19.31 19.74
CA THR A 91 -13.20 -19.34 20.66
C THR A 91 -13.08 -18.02 21.41
N LYS A 92 -13.00 -18.09 22.74
CA LYS A 92 -12.74 -16.93 23.58
C LYS A 92 -11.24 -16.71 23.66
N LEU A 93 -10.76 -15.54 23.25
CA LEU A 93 -9.35 -15.18 23.32
C LEU A 93 -9.12 -14.11 24.38
N PHE A 94 -8.17 -14.38 25.28
CA PHE A 94 -7.69 -13.46 26.30
C PHE A 94 -6.21 -13.15 26.08
N LEU A 95 -5.79 -11.94 26.46
CA LEU A 95 -4.46 -11.44 26.16
C LEU A 95 -3.78 -10.93 27.44
N SER A 96 -2.66 -11.56 27.79
CA SER A 96 -1.69 -11.00 28.73
C SER A 96 -0.39 -10.64 28.02
N TYR A 97 0.42 -9.80 28.65
CA TYR A 97 1.72 -9.42 28.13
C TYR A 97 2.72 -9.15 29.26
N GLU A 98 3.99 -9.04 28.90
CA GLU A 98 5.05 -8.51 29.77
C GLU A 98 5.93 -7.51 29.01
N MET A 99 6.56 -6.59 29.76
CA MET A 99 7.56 -5.67 29.26
C MET A 99 8.87 -5.91 30.01
N THR A 100 9.85 -6.50 29.33
CA THR A 100 11.14 -6.90 29.89
C THR A 100 12.29 -6.35 29.05
N ASP A 101 13.26 -5.70 29.69
CA ASP A 101 14.46 -5.20 29.00
C ASP A 101 15.38 -6.36 28.61
N LEU A 102 15.46 -6.64 27.31
CA LEU A 102 16.31 -7.67 26.72
C LEU A 102 17.51 -7.06 25.98
N SER A 103 17.78 -5.76 26.11
CA SER A 103 18.80 -5.07 25.33
C SER A 103 20.22 -5.60 25.56
N ALA A 104 20.50 -6.09 26.78
CA ALA A 104 21.78 -6.67 27.18
C ALA A 104 21.99 -8.13 26.71
N LEU A 105 20.97 -8.78 26.13
CA LEU A 105 21.05 -10.17 25.68
C LEU A 105 21.49 -10.30 24.22
N GLU A 106 22.32 -11.30 23.96
CA GLU A 106 22.65 -11.73 22.60
C GLU A 106 21.46 -12.43 21.91
N PHE A 107 21.51 -12.58 20.59
CA PHE A 107 20.40 -13.12 19.78
C PHE A 107 19.89 -14.48 20.27
N ASP A 108 20.78 -15.45 20.52
CA ASP A 108 20.37 -16.79 20.97
C ASP A 108 19.85 -16.79 22.42
N GLN A 109 20.30 -15.84 23.24
CA GLN A 109 19.80 -15.67 24.61
C GLN A 109 18.39 -15.09 24.62
N LYS A 110 18.09 -14.13 23.73
CA LYS A 110 16.72 -13.62 23.51
C LYS A 110 15.77 -14.74 23.07
N ARG A 111 16.21 -15.57 22.13
CA ARG A 111 15.44 -16.74 21.69
C ARG A 111 15.16 -17.72 22.83
N ALA A 112 16.16 -18.00 23.66
CA ALA A 112 16.00 -18.85 24.85
C ALA A 112 15.03 -18.24 25.87
N TYR A 113 15.08 -16.91 26.05
CA TYR A 113 14.13 -16.17 26.90
C TYR A 113 12.69 -16.33 26.38
N PHE A 114 12.44 -16.06 25.09
CA PHE A 114 11.09 -16.16 24.51
C PHE A 114 10.46 -17.55 24.67
N ALA A 115 11.25 -18.62 24.54
CA ALA A 115 10.78 -19.99 24.74
C ALA A 115 10.44 -20.34 26.22
N SER A 116 10.99 -19.60 27.19
CA SER A 116 10.92 -19.89 28.62
C SER A 116 10.05 -18.93 29.43
N ALA A 117 9.80 -17.71 28.95
CA ALA A 117 8.99 -16.68 29.61
C ALA A 117 7.59 -17.18 30.03
N ARG A 118 7.06 -18.14 29.27
CA ARG A 118 5.73 -18.75 29.46
C ARG A 118 5.47 -19.35 30.85
N PHE A 119 6.50 -19.82 31.56
CA PHE A 119 6.31 -20.57 32.82
C PHE A 119 5.77 -19.72 33.97
N LEU A 120 6.16 -18.44 34.04
CA LEU A 120 5.64 -17.53 35.05
C LEU A 120 4.14 -17.34 34.87
N GLN A 121 3.69 -17.13 33.63
CA GLN A 121 2.27 -16.96 33.35
C GLN A 121 1.48 -18.26 33.50
N LEU A 122 2.05 -19.42 33.18
CA LEU A 122 1.43 -20.71 33.47
C LEU A 122 1.17 -20.90 34.97
N ARG A 123 2.14 -20.51 35.81
CA ARG A 123 1.98 -20.53 37.27
C ARG A 123 0.82 -19.63 37.70
N ASN A 124 0.77 -18.39 37.20
CA ASN A 124 -0.29 -17.44 37.53
C ASN A 124 -1.67 -17.98 37.14
N LEU A 125 -1.81 -18.52 35.93
CA LEU A 125 -3.08 -19.07 35.46
C LEU A 125 -3.61 -20.22 36.33
N LEU A 126 -2.74 -21.15 36.73
CA LEU A 126 -3.14 -22.26 37.61
C LEU A 126 -3.51 -21.76 39.02
N ALA A 127 -2.74 -20.83 39.57
CA ALA A 127 -2.96 -20.28 40.91
C ALA A 127 -4.24 -19.44 40.99
N ASP A 128 -4.46 -18.57 40.01
CA ASP A 128 -5.54 -17.57 40.07
C ASP A 128 -6.90 -18.16 39.69
N TYR A 129 -6.93 -19.13 38.77
CA TYR A 129 -8.19 -19.64 38.21
C TYR A 129 -8.52 -21.09 38.60
N SER A 130 -7.56 -21.85 39.12
CA SER A 130 -7.78 -23.26 39.52
C SER A 130 -8.38 -24.14 38.40
N ILE A 131 -8.08 -23.86 37.13
CA ILE A 131 -8.50 -24.63 35.95
C ILE A 131 -7.26 -25.27 35.32
N PRO A 132 -7.32 -26.54 34.83
CA PRO A 132 -6.19 -27.15 34.14
C PRO A 132 -5.75 -26.33 32.92
N VAL A 133 -4.44 -26.27 32.67
CA VAL A 133 -3.88 -25.53 31.52
C VAL A 133 -3.18 -26.47 30.57
N PHE A 134 -3.48 -26.37 29.27
CA PHE A 134 -2.74 -27.02 28.20
C PHE A 134 -1.91 -25.98 27.44
N SER A 135 -0.61 -25.95 27.74
CA SER A 135 0.39 -25.10 27.10
C SER A 135 0.82 -25.68 25.76
N ILE A 136 0.82 -24.85 24.72
CA ILE A 136 1.13 -25.21 23.34
C ILE A 136 2.12 -24.19 22.76
N ASP A 137 3.12 -24.65 22.00
CA ASP A 137 4.00 -23.74 21.25
C ASP A 137 3.23 -22.95 20.19
N ALA A 138 3.55 -21.66 20.05
CA ALA A 138 2.85 -20.73 19.15
C ALA A 138 2.86 -21.16 17.68
N ASP A 139 3.83 -21.98 17.27
CA ASP A 139 3.95 -22.53 15.92
C ASP A 139 3.35 -23.93 15.76
N SER A 140 2.36 -24.26 16.58
CA SER A 140 1.54 -25.47 16.42
C SER A 140 0.25 -25.17 15.65
N LEU A 141 -0.44 -26.22 15.19
CA LEU A 141 -1.78 -26.12 14.58
C LEU A 141 -2.69 -27.19 15.16
N VAL A 142 -3.91 -26.81 15.53
CA VAL A 142 -4.98 -27.76 15.86
C VAL A 142 -5.64 -28.21 14.56
N VAL A 143 -5.85 -29.52 14.40
CA VAL A 143 -6.42 -30.06 13.15
C VAL A 143 -7.63 -30.98 13.38
N ASN A 144 -7.91 -31.31 14.64
CA ASN A 144 -9.12 -32.03 15.06
C ASN A 144 -9.59 -31.52 16.44
N PRO A 145 -10.86 -31.77 16.81
CA PRO A 145 -11.42 -31.33 18.09
C PRO A 145 -10.65 -31.89 19.29
N PHE A 146 -10.53 -31.10 20.36
CA PHE A 146 -10.00 -31.57 21.64
C PHE A 146 -10.95 -32.59 22.28
N ASP A 147 -10.45 -33.80 22.54
CA ASP A 147 -11.18 -34.85 23.29
C ASP A 147 -10.76 -34.96 24.77
N LEU A 148 -9.87 -34.07 25.23
CA LEU A 148 -9.35 -33.97 26.60
C LEU A 148 -8.65 -35.24 27.16
N ASP A 149 -8.37 -36.21 26.30
CA ASP A 149 -7.80 -37.51 26.67
C ASP A 149 -6.25 -37.49 26.60
N PHE A 150 -5.61 -36.66 27.43
CA PHE A 150 -4.17 -36.39 27.37
C PHE A 150 -3.27 -37.58 27.80
N SER A 151 -3.77 -38.48 28.66
CA SER A 151 -3.04 -39.62 29.23
C SER A 151 -4.00 -40.72 29.70
N ASP A 152 -3.54 -41.98 29.72
CA ASP A 152 -4.30 -43.12 30.28
C ASP A 152 -4.23 -43.20 31.82
N LYS A 153 -3.61 -42.20 32.47
CA LYS A 153 -3.33 -42.18 33.91
C LYS A 153 -4.20 -41.12 34.58
N ALA A 154 -5.21 -41.56 35.33
CA ALA A 154 -6.19 -40.68 35.99
C ALA A 154 -5.58 -39.84 37.13
N ASP A 155 -4.46 -40.28 37.70
CA ASP A 155 -3.71 -39.59 38.75
C ASP A 155 -2.65 -38.61 38.18
N ALA A 156 -2.68 -38.33 36.88
CA ALA A 156 -1.73 -37.44 36.24
C ALA A 156 -1.88 -36.00 36.72
N GLN A 157 -0.75 -35.38 37.06
CA GLN A 157 -0.69 -33.97 37.48
C GLN A 157 0.06 -33.11 36.46
N VAL A 158 1.05 -33.68 35.78
CA VAL A 158 1.78 -33.03 34.69
C VAL A 158 1.96 -34.04 33.56
N ILE A 159 1.51 -33.67 32.36
CA ILE A 159 1.57 -34.54 31.18
C ILE A 159 2.35 -33.81 30.09
N LEU A 160 3.43 -34.42 29.60
CA LEU A 160 4.31 -33.86 28.58
C LEU A 160 5.02 -34.97 27.80
N VAL A 161 5.78 -34.61 26.77
CA VAL A 161 6.65 -35.58 26.09
C VAL A 161 7.86 -35.88 26.97
N ARG A 162 7.92 -37.10 27.48
CA ARG A 162 9.01 -37.63 28.32
C ARG A 162 9.86 -38.62 27.55
N ARG A 163 11.16 -38.41 27.62
CA ARG A 163 12.24 -39.22 27.02
C ARG A 163 13.33 -39.51 28.06
N ASP A 164 13.08 -39.18 29.32
CA ASP A 164 14.02 -39.30 30.42
C ASP A 164 14.41 -40.75 30.72
N ARG A 165 13.51 -41.70 30.46
CA ARG A 165 13.77 -43.14 30.63
C ARG A 165 14.62 -43.74 29.50
N ASP A 166 14.64 -43.10 28.33
CA ASP A 166 15.35 -43.54 27.14
C ASP A 166 16.70 -42.80 26.96
N LEU A 167 17.03 -41.90 27.89
CA LEU A 167 18.26 -41.13 27.86
C LEU A 167 19.47 -42.00 28.19
N VAL A 168 20.33 -42.19 27.19
CA VAL A 168 21.65 -42.82 27.37
C VAL A 168 22.57 -41.88 28.18
N PRO A 169 23.36 -42.39 29.14
CA PRO A 169 24.36 -41.59 29.86
C PRO A 169 25.25 -40.78 28.91
N GLY A 170 25.41 -39.48 29.18
CA GLY A 170 26.21 -38.55 28.37
C GLY A 170 25.45 -37.77 27.29
N LYS A 171 24.15 -38.03 27.08
CA LYS A 171 23.28 -37.17 26.26
C LYS A 171 22.89 -35.89 27.02
N ALA A 172 22.69 -34.80 26.29
CA ALA A 172 22.34 -33.51 26.87
C ALA A 172 20.96 -33.54 27.56
N GLU A 173 20.88 -32.96 28.76
CA GLU A 173 19.69 -33.02 29.62
C GLU A 173 18.42 -32.44 28.98
N HIS A 174 18.56 -31.43 28.11
CA HIS A 174 17.41 -30.84 27.42
C HIS A 174 16.66 -31.85 26.53
N LEU A 175 17.25 -33.00 26.17
CA LEU A 175 16.57 -34.04 25.38
C LEU A 175 15.64 -34.92 26.23
N ALA A 176 15.69 -34.81 27.57
CA ALA A 176 14.90 -35.62 28.49
C ALA A 176 13.41 -35.39 28.37
N VAL A 177 13.01 -34.17 28.01
CA VAL A 177 11.61 -33.76 27.90
C VAL A 177 11.42 -32.90 26.67
N ALA A 178 10.19 -32.79 26.17
CA ALA A 178 9.79 -31.73 25.25
C ALA A 178 8.69 -30.91 25.92
N THR A 179 8.90 -29.60 25.99
CA THR A 179 8.04 -28.64 26.68
C THR A 179 7.04 -27.96 25.74
N GLY A 180 7.04 -28.31 24.45
CA GLY A 180 6.14 -27.69 23.46
C GLY A 180 4.66 -28.04 23.60
N SER A 181 4.35 -29.09 24.36
CA SER A 181 2.97 -29.48 24.70
C SER A 181 2.95 -30.01 26.13
N ILE A 182 2.35 -29.26 27.05
CA ILE A 182 2.32 -29.58 28.48
C ILE A 182 0.90 -29.38 29.00
N TRP A 183 0.30 -30.43 29.56
CA TRP A 183 -0.92 -30.32 30.34
C TRP A 183 -0.58 -30.30 31.83
N LEU A 184 -1.21 -29.40 32.58
CA LEU A 184 -0.93 -29.11 33.98
C LEU A 184 -2.22 -29.12 34.79
N ALA A 185 -2.25 -29.92 35.86
CA ALA A 185 -3.35 -29.93 36.82
C ALA A 185 -3.30 -28.71 37.76
N PRO A 186 -4.45 -28.15 38.17
CA PRO A 186 -4.54 -27.00 39.06
C PRO A 186 -4.40 -27.43 40.53
N VAL A 187 -3.23 -27.98 40.88
CA VAL A 187 -2.91 -28.43 42.25
C VAL A 187 -1.71 -27.69 42.78
N GLU A 188 -1.70 -27.42 44.10
CA GLU A 188 -0.67 -26.59 44.76
C GLU A 188 0.75 -27.06 44.49
N CYS A 189 1.01 -28.38 44.50
CA CYS A 189 2.35 -28.91 44.22
C CYS A 189 2.82 -28.62 42.78
N VAL A 190 1.92 -28.51 41.81
CA VAL A 190 2.24 -28.15 40.42
C VAL A 190 2.50 -26.64 40.30
N VAL A 191 1.73 -25.82 41.01
CA VAL A 191 1.94 -24.36 41.10
C VAL A 191 3.33 -24.07 41.68
N ASP A 192 3.67 -24.70 42.80
CA ASP A 192 4.98 -24.57 43.45
C ASP A 192 6.13 -25.05 42.56
N PHE A 193 5.89 -26.13 41.80
CA PHE A 193 6.85 -26.65 40.84
C PHE A 193 7.14 -25.64 39.72
N LEU A 194 6.09 -25.05 39.12
CA LEU A 194 6.26 -24.04 38.08
C LEU A 194 6.90 -22.76 38.61
N GLN A 195 6.63 -22.38 39.87
CA GLN A 195 7.31 -21.25 40.49
C GLN A 195 8.83 -21.49 40.54
N LYS A 196 9.27 -22.69 40.95
CA LYS A 196 10.70 -23.03 40.95
C LYS A 196 11.32 -23.01 39.56
N VAL A 197 10.58 -23.49 38.55
CA VAL A 197 11.02 -23.43 37.14
C VAL A 197 11.16 -21.97 36.69
N ALA A 198 10.19 -21.11 36.99
CA ALA A 198 10.23 -19.69 36.65
C ALA A 198 11.38 -18.97 37.35
N ASP A 199 11.57 -19.22 38.65
CA ASP A 199 12.67 -18.65 39.46
C ASP A 199 14.04 -19.03 38.88
N SER A 200 14.24 -20.30 38.50
CA SER A 200 15.52 -20.73 37.91
C SER A 200 15.77 -20.13 36.52
N VAL A 201 14.72 -19.90 35.72
CA VAL A 201 14.84 -19.14 34.47
C VAL A 201 15.23 -17.68 34.75
N ASP A 202 14.65 -17.06 35.78
CA ASP A 202 14.98 -15.70 36.20
C ASP A 202 16.40 -15.55 36.73
N GLU A 203 16.89 -16.54 37.46
CA GLU A 203 18.28 -16.60 37.93
C GLU A 203 19.27 -16.68 36.76
N GLU A 204 19.01 -17.52 35.76
CA GLU A 204 19.84 -17.60 34.56
C GLU A 204 19.76 -16.35 33.68
N PHE A 205 18.58 -15.72 33.63
CA PHE A 205 18.40 -14.44 32.95
C PHE A 205 19.22 -13.33 33.62
N GLN A 206 19.17 -13.22 34.94
CA GLN A 206 19.96 -12.26 35.73
C GLN A 206 21.46 -12.51 35.61
N ALA A 207 21.87 -13.77 35.59
CA ALA A 207 23.27 -14.15 35.44
C ALA A 207 23.80 -13.98 34.00
N GLY A 208 22.93 -13.72 33.02
CA GLY A 208 23.32 -13.66 31.61
C GLY A 208 23.76 -15.03 31.06
N THR A 209 23.28 -16.13 31.64
CA THR A 209 23.68 -17.50 31.30
C THR A 209 22.62 -18.27 30.51
N LEU A 210 21.54 -17.59 30.08
CA LEU A 210 20.51 -18.19 29.23
C LEU A 210 21.11 -18.86 28.00
N ALA A 211 20.73 -20.10 27.78
CA ALA A 211 21.16 -20.90 26.64
C ALA A 211 19.95 -21.54 25.95
N TRP A 212 20.08 -21.81 24.65
CA TRP A 212 19.00 -22.47 23.90
C TRP A 212 18.59 -23.79 24.56
N PHE A 213 17.28 -24.05 24.63
CA PHE A 213 16.64 -25.12 25.41
C PHE A 213 16.71 -24.99 26.94
N VAL A 214 16.95 -23.79 27.48
CA VAL A 214 16.83 -23.52 28.92
C VAL A 214 15.47 -23.96 29.47
N ASP A 215 14.39 -23.76 28.71
CA ASP A 215 13.04 -24.15 29.09
C ASP A 215 12.93 -25.66 29.33
N GLN A 216 13.49 -26.50 28.46
CA GLN A 216 13.51 -27.95 28.64
C GLN A 216 14.48 -28.40 29.73
N ARG A 217 15.68 -27.79 29.81
CA ARG A 217 16.70 -28.17 30.81
C ARG A 217 16.24 -27.86 32.23
N VAL A 218 15.79 -26.64 32.48
CA VAL A 218 15.33 -26.18 33.80
C VAL A 218 14.09 -26.97 34.22
N PHE A 219 13.14 -27.17 33.31
CA PHE A 219 11.95 -27.98 33.59
C PHE A 219 12.33 -29.40 33.99
N TYR A 220 13.22 -30.06 33.25
CA TYR A 220 13.68 -31.41 33.57
C TYR A 220 14.42 -31.49 34.92
N HIS A 221 15.28 -30.50 35.20
CA HIS A 221 16.02 -30.42 36.46
C HIS A 221 15.07 -30.42 37.67
N HIS A 222 14.04 -29.57 37.65
CA HIS A 222 13.05 -29.54 38.72
C HIS A 222 12.14 -30.77 38.69
N MET A 223 11.82 -31.32 37.51
CA MET A 223 11.00 -32.52 37.39
C MET A 223 11.66 -33.68 38.11
N LYS A 224 12.96 -33.88 37.92
CA LYS A 224 13.76 -34.93 38.58
C LYS A 224 13.68 -34.83 40.10
N SER A 225 13.76 -33.62 40.64
CA SER A 225 13.66 -33.36 42.09
C SER A 225 12.24 -33.52 42.64
N ALA A 226 11.22 -33.42 41.77
CA ALA A 226 9.81 -33.60 42.14
C ALA A 226 9.29 -35.04 41.95
N LEU A 227 10.09 -35.94 41.39
CA LEU A 227 9.75 -37.36 41.25
C LEU A 227 9.47 -37.96 42.63
N GLY A 228 8.26 -38.50 42.82
CA GLY A 228 7.78 -39.04 44.10
C GLY A 228 6.81 -38.12 44.84
N HIS A 229 6.72 -36.84 44.46
CA HIS A 229 5.75 -35.87 45.00
C HIS A 229 4.76 -35.38 43.94
N ILE A 230 5.15 -35.39 42.67
CA ILE A 230 4.30 -35.03 41.53
C ILE A 230 4.25 -36.19 40.54
N HIS A 231 3.05 -36.47 40.03
CA HIS A 231 2.81 -37.52 39.06
C HIS A 231 2.95 -37.02 37.62
N PHE A 232 4.13 -37.25 37.05
CA PHE A 232 4.46 -36.93 35.66
C PHE A 232 4.15 -38.10 34.73
N TYR A 233 3.49 -37.87 33.60
CA TYR A 233 3.22 -38.91 32.60
C TYR A 233 3.47 -38.45 31.16
N ASN A 234 3.55 -39.43 30.25
CA ASN A 234 3.75 -39.18 28.83
C ASN A 234 2.45 -38.71 28.19
N ILE A 235 2.51 -37.64 27.40
CA ILE A 235 1.37 -37.18 26.60
C ILE A 235 1.05 -38.16 25.47
N LYS A 236 -0.24 -38.37 25.18
CA LYS A 236 -0.62 -39.18 24.02
C LYS A 236 -0.07 -38.54 22.74
N PRO A 237 0.50 -39.33 21.79
CA PRO A 237 1.15 -38.78 20.60
C PRO A 237 0.29 -37.85 19.74
N LYS A 238 -1.04 -38.00 19.78
CA LYS A 238 -2.00 -37.15 19.06
C LYS A 238 -1.95 -35.67 19.48
N TYR A 239 -1.36 -35.34 20.63
CA TYR A 239 -1.22 -33.97 21.14
C TYR A 239 0.17 -33.36 20.98
N ALA A 240 1.11 -34.07 20.36
CA ALA A 240 2.48 -33.59 20.17
C ALA A 240 3.06 -34.16 18.87
N ASP A 241 2.28 -34.12 17.79
CA ASP A 241 2.64 -34.79 16.55
C ASP A 241 3.44 -33.91 15.59
N TRP A 242 4.71 -34.23 15.39
CA TRP A 242 5.57 -33.57 14.40
C TRP A 242 5.63 -34.31 13.04
N GLN A 243 4.80 -35.34 12.85
CA GLN A 243 4.66 -36.07 11.57
C GLN A 243 3.41 -35.68 10.77
N PHE A 244 2.60 -34.78 11.34
CA PHE A 244 1.42 -34.19 10.73
C PHE A 244 0.37 -35.22 10.27
N ARG A 245 0.07 -36.22 11.11
CA ARG A 245 -0.87 -37.31 10.82
C ARG A 245 -2.32 -36.84 10.98
N ASP A 246 -3.20 -37.47 10.20
CA ASP A 246 -4.64 -37.14 10.13
C ASP A 246 -5.39 -37.37 11.44
N LYS A 247 -4.94 -38.33 12.26
CA LYS A 247 -5.55 -38.65 13.57
C LYS A 247 -5.03 -37.79 14.73
N SER A 248 -4.15 -36.85 14.44
CA SER A 248 -3.59 -35.95 15.46
C SER A 248 -4.59 -34.86 15.81
N ILE A 249 -4.63 -34.44 17.06
CA ILE A 249 -5.36 -33.25 17.50
C ILE A 249 -4.48 -32.02 17.26
N LEU A 250 -3.21 -32.14 17.60
CA LEU A 250 -2.22 -31.06 17.49
C LEU A 250 -1.04 -31.47 16.62
N TRP A 251 -0.75 -30.66 15.62
CA TRP A 251 0.48 -30.67 14.85
C TRP A 251 1.50 -29.72 15.47
N ALA A 252 2.66 -30.25 15.88
CA ALA A 252 3.72 -29.48 16.52
C ALA A 252 4.75 -29.00 15.49
N GLY A 253 5.00 -27.69 15.44
CA GLY A 253 6.03 -27.09 14.59
C GLY A 253 7.43 -27.54 15.00
N LYS A 254 8.09 -28.39 14.19
CA LYS A 254 9.42 -28.92 14.52
C LYS A 254 10.50 -28.46 13.54
N GLY A 255 11.27 -27.44 13.92
CA GLY A 255 12.42 -26.96 13.15
C GLY A 255 12.04 -26.61 11.72
N GLY A 256 12.83 -27.05 10.73
CA GLY A 256 12.52 -26.80 9.31
C GLY A 256 11.36 -27.64 8.75
N LEU A 257 10.89 -28.71 9.44
CA LEU A 257 9.84 -29.59 8.90
C LEU A 257 8.55 -28.85 8.61
N LYS A 258 8.21 -27.84 9.41
CA LYS A 258 7.04 -26.97 9.18
C LYS A 258 7.11 -26.16 7.89
N LEU A 259 8.31 -25.94 7.35
CA LEU A 259 8.54 -25.21 6.10
C LEU A 259 8.52 -26.14 4.87
N TYR A 260 8.84 -27.42 5.05
CA TYR A 260 8.99 -28.37 3.94
C TYR A 260 7.80 -29.32 3.77
N ASP A 261 7.00 -29.55 4.82
CA ASP A 261 5.79 -30.35 4.71
C ASP A 261 4.63 -29.49 4.19
N LEU A 262 4.17 -29.78 2.96
CA LEU A 262 3.11 -29.03 2.30
C LEU A 262 1.82 -28.98 3.13
N ARG A 263 1.51 -30.00 3.92
CA ARG A 263 0.27 -30.03 4.72
C ARG A 263 0.29 -28.94 5.78
N PHE A 264 1.39 -28.89 6.53
CA PHE A 264 1.59 -27.91 7.58
C PHE A 264 1.72 -26.51 6.97
N PHE A 265 2.57 -26.37 5.96
CA PHE A 265 2.84 -25.08 5.31
C PHE A 265 1.56 -24.47 4.75
N ILE A 266 0.77 -25.21 3.97
CA ILE A 266 -0.45 -24.67 3.36
C ILE A 266 -1.45 -24.27 4.44
N LEU A 267 -1.72 -25.15 5.42
CA LEU A 267 -2.71 -24.86 6.45
C LEU A 267 -2.32 -23.64 7.30
N GLN A 268 -1.04 -23.54 7.71
CA GLN A 268 -0.54 -22.39 8.46
C GLN A 268 -0.75 -21.10 7.65
N ASN A 269 -0.29 -21.09 6.40
CA ASN A 269 -0.26 -19.87 5.60
C ASN A 269 -1.66 -19.44 5.11
N LEU A 270 -2.61 -20.36 4.94
CA LEU A 270 -4.02 -20.00 4.67
C LEU A 270 -4.66 -19.23 5.84
N LEU A 271 -4.21 -19.50 7.07
CA LEU A 271 -4.71 -18.88 8.32
C LEU A 271 -3.83 -17.72 8.80
N SER A 272 -2.83 -17.31 8.02
CA SER A 272 -2.00 -16.14 8.30
C SER A 272 -2.67 -14.85 7.84
N TYR A 273 -2.33 -13.71 8.47
CA TYR A 273 -2.70 -12.39 7.97
C TYR A 273 -1.89 -11.89 6.77
N ASP A 274 -0.77 -12.53 6.42
CA ASP A 274 0.06 -12.18 5.27
C ASP A 274 -0.59 -12.62 3.95
N ASP A 275 -0.94 -11.64 3.10
CA ASP A 275 -1.57 -11.88 1.80
C ASP A 275 -0.70 -12.66 0.81
N ALA A 276 0.61 -12.44 0.82
CA ALA A 276 1.53 -13.13 -0.08
C ALA A 276 1.63 -14.60 0.30
N LYS A 277 1.71 -14.90 1.60
CA LYS A 277 1.67 -16.28 2.12
C LYS A 277 0.35 -16.97 1.82
N ARG A 278 -0.79 -16.29 1.99
CA ARG A 278 -2.11 -16.83 1.62
C ARG A 278 -2.21 -17.13 0.13
N LEU A 279 -1.76 -16.20 -0.72
CA LEU A 279 -1.81 -16.37 -2.18
C LEU A 279 -0.93 -17.55 -2.62
N MET A 280 0.29 -17.64 -2.10
CA MET A 280 1.19 -18.77 -2.34
C MET A 280 0.54 -20.09 -1.89
N ALA A 281 -0.08 -20.13 -0.71
CA ALA A 281 -0.78 -21.31 -0.24
C ALA A 281 -1.95 -21.69 -1.15
N GLN A 282 -2.74 -20.71 -1.64
CA GLN A 282 -3.84 -20.94 -2.58
C GLN A 282 -3.35 -21.46 -3.94
N GLU A 283 -2.24 -20.97 -4.46
CA GLU A 283 -1.62 -21.50 -5.69
C GLU A 283 -1.15 -22.95 -5.51
N LEU A 284 -0.53 -23.26 -4.36
CA LEU A 284 -0.14 -24.63 -4.01
C LEU A 284 -1.35 -25.55 -3.89
N VAL A 285 -2.46 -25.07 -3.32
CA VAL A 285 -3.73 -25.80 -3.32
C VAL A 285 -4.18 -26.08 -4.75
N GLY A 286 -4.26 -25.05 -5.61
CA GLY A 286 -4.69 -25.21 -7.00
C GLY A 286 -3.81 -26.18 -7.81
N THR A 287 -2.54 -26.30 -7.43
CA THR A 287 -1.56 -27.19 -8.09
C THR A 287 -1.64 -28.63 -7.58
N TYR A 288 -1.73 -28.83 -6.27
CA TYR A 288 -1.54 -30.14 -5.62
C TYR A 288 -2.83 -30.78 -5.05
N PHE A 289 -3.94 -30.04 -5.00
CA PHE A 289 -5.21 -30.48 -4.39
C PHE A 289 -6.37 -30.65 -5.40
N LEU A 290 -6.11 -30.67 -6.71
CA LEU A 290 -7.15 -30.96 -7.71
C LEU A 290 -7.74 -32.37 -7.53
N PRO A 291 -9.08 -32.56 -7.63
CA PRO A 291 -9.75 -33.80 -7.22
C PRO A 291 -9.30 -35.06 -7.97
N GLN A 292 -8.78 -34.92 -9.19
CA GLN A 292 -8.46 -36.08 -10.03
C GLN A 292 -7.06 -36.65 -9.80
N ASN A 293 -6.16 -35.98 -9.07
CA ASN A 293 -4.77 -36.42 -8.82
C ASN A 293 -4.21 -35.94 -7.45
N SER A 294 -5.03 -35.81 -6.42
CA SER A 294 -4.57 -35.29 -5.13
C SER A 294 -3.58 -36.24 -4.44
N LEU A 295 -2.43 -35.69 -4.01
CA LEU A 295 -1.44 -36.39 -3.18
C LEU A 295 -1.88 -36.52 -1.70
N PHE A 296 -3.06 -36.00 -1.33
CA PHE A 296 -3.52 -35.85 0.05
C PHE A 296 -4.83 -36.61 0.31
N SER A 297 -5.05 -37.00 1.57
CA SER A 297 -6.25 -37.70 2.01
C SER A 297 -7.50 -36.82 1.88
N GLU A 298 -8.68 -37.45 1.74
CA GLU A 298 -9.97 -36.75 1.75
C GLU A 298 -10.16 -35.91 3.02
N TRP A 299 -9.71 -36.44 4.17
CA TRP A 299 -9.69 -35.71 5.44
C TRP A 299 -8.89 -34.40 5.32
N MET A 300 -7.71 -34.43 4.71
CA MET A 300 -6.87 -33.24 4.54
C MET A 300 -7.51 -32.23 3.58
N GLN A 301 -8.15 -32.71 2.50
CA GLN A 301 -8.86 -31.84 1.56
C GLN A 301 -9.98 -31.06 2.25
N LEU A 302 -10.74 -31.68 3.15
CA LEU A 302 -11.80 -31.00 3.91
C LEU A 302 -11.25 -29.90 4.82
N ARG A 303 -10.12 -30.15 5.49
CA ARG A 303 -9.46 -29.16 6.36
C ARG A 303 -8.95 -27.97 5.56
N ILE A 304 -8.31 -28.22 4.42
CA ILE A 304 -7.85 -27.17 3.51
C ILE A 304 -9.02 -26.40 2.92
N GLY A 305 -10.11 -27.06 2.50
CA GLY A 305 -11.33 -26.40 2.03
C GLY A 305 -11.89 -25.41 3.05
N SER A 306 -12.00 -25.84 4.31
CA SER A 306 -12.44 -24.98 5.42
C SER A 306 -11.48 -23.79 5.62
N ALA A 307 -10.17 -24.02 5.51
CA ALA A 307 -9.16 -22.97 5.66
C ALA A 307 -9.20 -21.96 4.51
N ILE A 308 -9.56 -22.36 3.29
CA ILE A 308 -9.76 -21.44 2.15
C ILE A 308 -10.97 -20.54 2.41
N GLU A 309 -12.10 -21.10 2.84
CA GLU A 309 -13.29 -20.31 3.17
C GLU A 309 -12.98 -19.27 4.26
N ARG A 310 -12.24 -19.70 5.29
CA ARG A 310 -11.76 -18.79 6.34
C ARG A 310 -10.84 -17.71 5.77
N SER A 311 -9.85 -18.09 4.98
CA SER A 311 -8.91 -17.20 4.31
C SER A 311 -9.61 -16.10 3.49
N LEU A 312 -10.70 -16.44 2.80
CA LEU A 312 -11.52 -15.48 2.05
C LEU A 312 -12.28 -14.52 2.98
N SER A 313 -12.80 -15.01 4.11
CA SER A 313 -13.44 -14.15 5.11
C SER A 313 -12.46 -13.20 5.82
N MET A 314 -11.22 -13.64 6.05
CA MET A 314 -10.16 -12.81 6.64
C MET A 314 -9.76 -11.63 5.74
N LYS A 315 -9.91 -11.74 4.41
CA LYS A 315 -9.73 -10.64 3.45
C LYS A 315 -10.82 -9.57 3.52
N ALA A 316 -12.00 -9.89 4.06
CA ALA A 316 -13.15 -8.99 4.04
C ALA A 316 -13.13 -7.92 5.15
N ILE A 317 -12.22 -8.01 6.14
CA ILE A 317 -12.15 -7.10 7.28
C ILE A 317 -10.80 -6.35 7.24
N PRO A 318 -10.79 -5.04 6.93
CA PRO A 318 -9.56 -4.24 6.89
C PRO A 318 -8.86 -4.25 8.26
N SER A 319 -7.53 -4.32 8.27
CA SER A 319 -6.75 -3.99 9.47
C SER A 319 -6.97 -2.51 9.82
N PRO A 320 -6.73 -2.09 11.08
CA PRO A 320 -6.63 -0.66 11.39
C PRO A 320 -5.62 0.00 10.43
N LYS A 321 -5.98 1.15 9.88
CA LYS A 321 -5.10 1.90 8.98
C LYS A 321 -3.91 2.39 9.79
N SER A 322 -2.69 2.12 9.32
CA SER A 322 -1.41 2.31 10.06
C SER A 322 -1.06 3.78 10.40
N GLY A 323 -1.94 4.74 10.16
CA GLY A 323 -1.65 6.17 10.26
C GLY A 323 -0.70 6.69 9.16
N ARG A 324 -0.11 5.81 8.33
CA ARG A 324 0.87 6.15 7.29
C ARG A 324 0.22 6.54 5.97
N VAL A 325 0.95 7.33 5.17
CA VAL A 325 0.61 7.66 3.78
C VAL A 325 1.51 6.88 2.84
N ALA A 326 0.93 6.19 1.86
CA ALA A 326 1.68 5.57 0.77
C ALA A 326 1.85 6.56 -0.39
N PHE A 327 3.06 6.69 -0.91
CA PHE A 327 3.35 7.53 -2.07
C PHE A 327 3.90 6.67 -3.21
N TYR A 328 3.11 6.46 -4.26
CA TYR A 328 3.52 5.63 -5.38
C TYR A 328 4.18 6.46 -6.47
N ILE A 329 5.37 6.04 -6.89
CA ILE A 329 6.14 6.64 -7.97
C ILE A 329 6.23 5.61 -9.10
N PRO A 330 5.86 5.97 -10.34
CA PRO A 330 6.00 5.07 -11.46
C PRO A 330 7.48 4.92 -11.80
N ARG A 331 7.94 3.70 -12.08
CA ARG A 331 9.31 3.43 -12.54
C ARG A 331 9.60 4.18 -13.82
N LEU A 332 10.54 5.11 -13.72
CA LEU A 332 10.83 6.07 -14.79
C LEU A 332 11.66 5.49 -15.93
N ASP A 333 12.21 4.30 -15.75
CA ASP A 333 12.99 3.56 -16.75
C ASP A 333 12.14 2.54 -17.55
N LEU A 334 10.85 2.41 -17.23
CA LEU A 334 9.92 1.51 -17.93
C LEU A 334 8.85 2.27 -18.70
N PRO A 335 8.22 1.65 -19.72
CA PRO A 335 7.02 2.23 -20.34
C PRO A 335 5.88 2.41 -19.35
N TRP A 336 4.92 3.28 -19.69
CA TRP A 336 3.73 3.48 -18.88
C TRP A 336 2.73 2.31 -18.94
N LYS A 337 2.78 1.51 -20.01
CA LYS A 337 1.93 0.33 -20.21
C LYS A 337 2.79 -0.92 -20.30
N GLN A 338 2.26 -2.06 -19.86
CA GLN A 338 2.96 -3.33 -19.90
C GLN A 338 3.35 -3.69 -21.33
N LEU A 339 4.60 -4.11 -21.53
CA LEU A 339 5.07 -4.62 -22.82
C LEU A 339 4.40 -5.96 -23.11
N SER A 340 4.00 -6.19 -24.37
CA SER A 340 3.54 -7.51 -24.78
C SER A 340 4.65 -8.53 -24.63
N SER A 341 4.31 -9.76 -24.23
CA SER A 341 5.23 -10.89 -23.97
C SER A 341 6.18 -11.24 -25.13
N SER A 342 5.95 -10.69 -26.32
CA SER A 342 6.78 -10.81 -27.50
C SER A 342 8.03 -9.90 -27.54
N SER A 343 8.13 -8.89 -26.68
CA SER A 343 9.29 -7.98 -26.64
C SER A 343 10.27 -8.37 -25.54
N ARG A 344 11.44 -8.94 -25.90
CA ARG A 344 12.49 -9.36 -24.94
C ARG A 344 13.48 -8.26 -24.55
N ALA A 345 13.42 -7.07 -25.17
CA ALA A 345 14.33 -5.96 -24.89
C ALA A 345 13.60 -4.81 -24.19
N ALA A 346 14.24 -4.22 -23.17
CA ALA A 346 13.80 -2.96 -22.60
C ALA A 346 13.94 -1.85 -23.66
N PRO A 347 12.93 -0.98 -23.83
CA PRO A 347 12.98 0.05 -24.86
C PRO A 347 14.07 1.08 -24.56
N GLU A 348 14.80 1.51 -25.59
CA GLU A 348 15.71 2.66 -25.47
C GLU A 348 14.91 3.93 -25.18
N ILE A 349 15.23 4.58 -24.06
CA ILE A 349 14.62 5.84 -23.64
C ILE A 349 15.65 6.95 -23.87
N SER A 350 15.26 7.99 -24.62
CA SER A 350 16.13 9.14 -24.86
C SER A 350 16.32 9.98 -23.58
N ASP A 351 17.47 10.64 -23.45
CA ASP A 351 17.80 11.52 -22.31
C ASP A 351 16.71 12.56 -22.01
N ASP A 352 16.09 13.15 -23.04
CA ASP A 352 14.99 14.12 -22.86
C ASP A 352 13.76 13.53 -22.16
N VAL A 353 13.46 12.25 -22.41
CA VAL A 353 12.36 11.53 -21.77
C VAL A 353 12.72 11.17 -20.33
N ILE A 354 13.99 10.84 -20.07
CA ILE A 354 14.49 10.63 -18.70
C ILE A 354 14.36 11.95 -17.92
N ASP A 355 14.83 13.06 -18.46
CA ASP A 355 14.71 14.40 -17.85
C ASP A 355 13.24 14.77 -17.54
N LEU A 356 12.34 14.59 -18.52
CA LEU A 356 10.90 14.80 -18.34
C LEU A 356 10.34 13.97 -17.17
N ARG A 357 10.80 12.72 -17.05
CA ARG A 357 10.36 11.77 -16.01
C ARG A 357 10.97 12.07 -14.65
N LEU A 358 12.21 12.58 -14.57
CA LEU A 358 12.87 12.93 -13.30
C LEU A 358 12.08 13.96 -12.49
N HIS A 359 11.31 14.83 -13.15
CA HIS A 359 10.39 15.74 -12.47
C HIS A 359 9.32 15.03 -11.63
N TRP A 360 8.86 13.83 -12.01
CA TRP A 360 7.92 13.05 -11.21
C TRP A 360 8.53 12.61 -9.88
N LYS A 361 9.79 12.15 -9.91
CA LYS A 361 10.54 11.77 -8.71
C LYS A 361 10.81 12.98 -7.83
N ARG A 362 11.21 14.11 -8.43
CA ARG A 362 11.40 15.37 -7.70
C ARG A 362 10.12 15.83 -7.00
N PHE A 363 8.99 15.81 -7.70
CA PHE A 363 7.70 16.16 -7.12
C PHE A 363 7.34 15.26 -5.93
N ALA A 364 7.46 13.95 -6.09
CA ALA A 364 7.16 12.99 -5.04
C ALA A 364 8.01 13.21 -3.77
N LEU A 365 9.31 13.45 -3.93
CA LEU A 365 10.21 13.72 -2.80
C LEU A 365 9.87 15.03 -2.09
N LEU A 366 9.52 16.08 -2.84
CA LEU A 366 9.11 17.36 -2.25
C LEU A 366 7.78 17.25 -1.49
N MET A 367 6.83 16.47 -2.03
CA MET A 367 5.53 16.22 -1.39
C MET A 367 5.68 15.35 -0.13
N ALA A 368 6.49 14.28 -0.20
CA ALA A 368 6.82 13.46 0.98
C ALA A 368 7.45 14.31 2.08
N SER A 369 8.43 15.15 1.74
CA SER A 369 9.06 16.07 2.69
C SER A 369 8.07 17.06 3.30
N ALA A 370 7.08 17.55 2.53
CA ALA A 370 6.04 18.42 3.05
C ALA A 370 5.09 17.71 4.03
N LEU A 371 4.73 16.46 3.74
CA LEU A 371 3.92 15.61 4.63
C LEU A 371 4.65 15.32 5.95
N GLU A 372 5.94 14.96 5.88
CA GLU A 372 6.76 14.69 7.06
C GLU A 372 6.90 15.92 7.96
N ARG A 373 6.99 17.14 7.39
CA ARG A 373 6.97 18.40 8.18
C ARG A 373 5.66 18.60 8.95
N GLN A 374 4.56 17.99 8.50
CA GLN A 374 3.27 17.99 9.20
C GLN A 374 3.12 16.80 10.17
N GLY A 375 4.17 16.00 10.38
CA GLY A 375 4.15 14.84 11.27
C GLY A 375 3.50 13.60 10.66
N VAL A 376 3.26 13.58 9.35
CA VAL A 376 2.69 12.43 8.63
C VAL A 376 3.82 11.52 8.18
N LEU A 377 3.79 10.25 8.58
CA LEU A 377 4.75 9.24 8.11
C LEU A 377 4.43 8.82 6.67
N VAL A 378 5.45 8.77 5.81
CA VAL A 378 5.31 8.49 4.38
C VAL A 378 6.14 7.29 3.97
N ASP A 379 5.49 6.28 3.37
CA ASP A 379 6.15 5.16 2.70
C ASP A 379 6.19 5.41 1.19
N ILE A 380 7.38 5.37 0.57
CA ILE A 380 7.54 5.61 -0.87
C ILE A 380 7.74 4.28 -1.60
N TYR A 381 6.90 4.03 -2.62
CA TYR A 381 6.96 2.84 -3.45
C TYR A 381 7.30 3.20 -4.90
N GLU A 382 8.41 2.71 -5.43
CA GLU A 382 8.77 2.89 -6.84
C GLU A 382 8.46 1.60 -7.64
N LEU A 383 7.37 1.61 -8.42
CA LEU A 383 6.80 0.42 -9.08
C LEU A 383 6.54 0.68 -10.57
N PRO A 384 6.54 -0.35 -11.45
CA PRO A 384 6.02 -0.20 -12.81
C PRO A 384 4.60 0.38 -12.81
N ASN A 385 4.31 1.34 -13.70
CA ASN A 385 3.02 2.07 -13.68
C ASN A 385 1.79 1.17 -13.84
N TRP A 386 1.91 -0.01 -14.45
CA TRP A 386 0.81 -0.97 -14.59
C TRP A 386 0.55 -1.78 -13.32
N GLU A 387 1.48 -1.82 -12.35
CA GLU A 387 1.31 -2.47 -11.04
C GLU A 387 0.70 -1.53 -9.99
N ILE A 388 0.65 -0.22 -10.28
CA ILE A 388 -0.02 0.77 -9.44
C ILE A 388 -1.51 0.74 -9.78
N ASP A 389 -2.22 -0.19 -9.16
CA ASP A 389 -3.66 -0.42 -9.32
C ASP A 389 -4.39 -0.45 -7.97
N ARG A 390 -5.73 -0.59 -8.03
CA ARG A 390 -6.58 -0.61 -6.84
C ARG A 390 -6.21 -1.73 -5.88
N VAL A 391 -5.94 -2.91 -6.41
CA VAL A 391 -5.64 -4.10 -5.60
C VAL A 391 -4.34 -3.86 -4.85
N ARG A 392 -3.30 -3.37 -5.52
CA ARG A 392 -2.04 -3.04 -4.88
C ARG A 392 -2.20 -2.01 -3.77
N ILE A 393 -2.93 -0.92 -4.03
CA ILE A 393 -3.10 0.18 -3.06
C ILE A 393 -3.89 -0.24 -1.82
N ASP A 394 -4.90 -1.10 -1.98
CA ASP A 394 -5.67 -1.59 -0.84
C ASP A 394 -4.88 -2.62 -0.02
N LEU A 395 -4.01 -3.41 -0.66
CA LEU A 395 -3.11 -4.35 0.01
C LEU A 395 -2.07 -3.66 0.91
N ASP A 396 -1.57 -2.49 0.51
CA ASP A 396 -0.57 -1.75 1.29
C ASP A 396 -1.16 -1.11 2.58
N ASN A 397 -2.49 -1.15 2.75
CA ASN A 397 -3.22 -0.77 3.98
C ASN A 397 -2.84 0.61 4.58
N ALA A 398 -2.51 1.57 3.72
CA ALA A 398 -2.22 2.95 4.12
C ALA A 398 -3.51 3.72 4.47
N SER A 399 -3.37 4.78 5.27
CA SER A 399 -4.48 5.70 5.56
C SER A 399 -4.95 6.44 4.31
N LEU A 400 -3.98 6.86 3.50
CA LEU A 400 -4.17 7.56 2.23
C LEU A 400 -3.01 7.20 1.28
N ALA A 401 -3.30 7.17 -0.01
CA ALA A 401 -2.33 6.88 -1.07
C ALA A 401 -2.26 8.01 -2.12
N PHE A 402 -1.06 8.41 -2.51
CA PHE A 402 -0.82 9.28 -3.67
C PHE A 402 -0.58 8.45 -4.93
N VAL A 403 -1.41 8.64 -5.95
CA VAL A 403 -1.49 7.79 -7.15
C VAL A 403 -1.11 8.59 -8.41
N PRO A 404 -0.06 8.18 -9.14
CA PRO A 404 0.38 8.86 -10.36
C PRO A 404 -0.52 8.54 -11.55
N HIS A 405 -0.77 9.53 -12.42
CA HIS A 405 -1.26 9.31 -13.80
C HIS A 405 -2.54 8.44 -13.88
N ARG A 406 -3.49 8.66 -12.97
CA ARG A 406 -4.80 8.00 -12.90
C ARG A 406 -5.88 9.00 -12.48
N CYS A 407 -7.13 8.61 -12.59
CA CYS A 407 -8.29 9.34 -12.06
C CYS A 407 -9.40 8.35 -11.70
N MET A 408 -10.45 8.82 -11.01
CA MET A 408 -11.54 7.94 -10.59
C MET A 408 -12.24 7.21 -11.75
N LEU A 409 -12.23 7.78 -12.96
CA LEU A 409 -12.78 7.15 -14.17
C LEU A 409 -12.07 5.84 -14.56
N ASN A 410 -10.82 5.64 -14.12
CA ASN A 410 -10.01 4.47 -14.48
C ASN A 410 -9.30 3.79 -13.30
N PHE A 411 -9.66 4.14 -12.06
CA PHE A 411 -9.03 3.61 -10.85
C PHE A 411 -9.98 2.84 -9.92
N GLY A 412 -11.30 3.04 -10.06
CA GLY A 412 -12.31 2.33 -9.27
C GLY A 412 -12.36 2.75 -7.79
N SER A 413 -13.38 2.26 -7.07
CA SER A 413 -13.53 2.45 -5.61
C SER A 413 -12.82 1.37 -4.80
N GLY A 414 -12.56 1.63 -3.53
CA GLY A 414 -12.10 0.62 -2.57
C GLY A 414 -11.81 1.23 -1.18
N THR A 415 -11.01 0.55 -0.36
CA THR A 415 -10.86 0.84 1.08
C THR A 415 -9.84 1.93 1.42
N THR A 416 -8.70 2.00 0.72
CA THR A 416 -7.70 3.07 0.88
C THR A 416 -8.14 4.36 0.18
N ARG A 417 -8.04 5.49 0.87
CA ARG A 417 -8.34 6.79 0.27
C ARG A 417 -7.23 7.17 -0.70
N VAL A 418 -7.55 7.78 -1.83
CA VAL A 418 -6.56 8.14 -2.85
C VAL A 418 -6.57 9.63 -3.15
N LEU A 419 -5.39 10.19 -3.39
CA LEU A 419 -5.18 11.46 -4.08
C LEU A 419 -4.41 11.17 -5.37
N PHE A 420 -4.94 11.62 -6.49
CA PHE A 420 -4.28 11.51 -7.78
C PHE A 420 -3.34 12.67 -7.99
N TYR A 421 -2.19 12.41 -8.62
CA TYR A 421 -1.30 13.46 -9.06
C TYR A 421 -0.84 13.27 -10.51
N MET A 422 -0.70 14.38 -11.22
CA MET A 422 -0.40 14.39 -12.66
C MET A 422 0.49 15.57 -13.04
N GLN A 423 1.43 15.34 -13.96
CA GLN A 423 2.24 16.38 -14.58
C GLN A 423 1.44 17.07 -15.70
N GLU A 424 1.10 18.33 -15.52
CA GLU A 424 0.20 19.13 -16.38
C GLU A 424 0.99 20.24 -17.10
N PHE A 425 0.79 20.41 -18.41
CA PHE A 425 1.31 21.47 -19.30
C PHE A 425 2.82 21.73 -19.38
N PHE A 426 3.55 21.82 -18.26
CA PHE A 426 5.00 21.98 -18.18
C PHE A 426 5.67 20.77 -17.53
N ARG A 427 6.99 20.66 -17.69
CA ARG A 427 7.77 19.57 -17.10
C ARG A 427 7.76 19.61 -15.56
N TRP A 428 7.63 20.79 -14.98
CA TRP A 428 7.76 21.02 -13.53
C TRP A 428 6.44 21.34 -12.82
N ALA A 429 5.30 21.35 -13.53
CA ALA A 429 4.00 21.67 -12.96
C ALA A 429 3.18 20.39 -12.70
N PHE A 430 2.74 20.21 -11.45
CA PHE A 430 1.98 19.04 -11.03
C PHE A 430 0.67 19.43 -10.35
N VAL A 431 -0.39 18.71 -10.61
CA VAL A 431 -1.67 18.86 -9.91
C VAL A 431 -1.88 17.68 -8.95
N VAL A 432 -2.56 17.94 -7.83
CA VAL A 432 -2.99 16.94 -6.86
C VAL A 432 -4.47 17.13 -6.59
N ASN A 433 -5.26 16.05 -6.65
CA ASN A 433 -6.70 16.11 -6.47
C ASN A 433 -7.29 14.76 -6.06
N ASP A 434 -8.44 14.77 -5.41
CA ASP A 434 -9.13 13.57 -4.92
C ASP A 434 -9.95 12.82 -5.96
N GLN A 435 -10.29 13.45 -7.10
CA GLN A 435 -11.03 12.83 -8.20
C GLN A 435 -10.15 12.54 -9.42
N GLY A 436 -9.17 13.39 -9.69
CA GLY A 436 -8.27 13.22 -10.84
C GLY A 436 -7.67 14.53 -11.33
N TRP A 437 -7.16 14.49 -12.55
CA TRP A 437 -6.54 15.63 -13.21
C TRP A 437 -7.42 16.10 -14.37
N SER A 438 -7.17 17.31 -14.85
CA SER A 438 -7.97 17.93 -15.89
C SER A 438 -9.48 17.85 -15.65
N ALA A 439 -10.27 17.44 -16.65
CA ALA A 439 -11.72 17.39 -16.52
C ALA A 439 -12.24 16.32 -15.53
N ALA A 440 -11.37 15.44 -15.00
CA ALA A 440 -11.71 14.56 -13.88
C ALA A 440 -11.48 15.20 -12.51
N SER A 441 -10.84 16.37 -12.43
CA SER A 441 -10.61 17.05 -11.16
C SER A 441 -11.92 17.49 -10.50
N SER A 442 -11.98 17.44 -9.17
CA SER A 442 -13.08 18.03 -8.40
C SER A 442 -13.19 19.56 -8.53
N LYS A 443 -12.21 20.21 -9.17
CA LYS A 443 -12.26 21.63 -9.54
C LYS A 443 -12.88 21.89 -10.91
N TYR A 444 -13.17 20.86 -11.69
CA TYR A 444 -13.82 20.99 -13.00
C TYR A 444 -15.35 20.89 -12.86
N PRO A 445 -16.15 21.75 -13.53
CA PRO A 445 -15.73 22.86 -14.39
C PRO A 445 -15.07 23.99 -13.60
N VAL A 446 -13.99 24.54 -14.15
CA VAL A 446 -13.19 25.57 -13.48
C VAL A 446 -13.95 26.88 -13.44
N GLN A 447 -14.15 27.40 -12.23
CA GLN A 447 -14.77 28.70 -11.97
C GLN A 447 -13.75 29.63 -11.33
N ILE A 448 -13.39 30.70 -12.02
CA ILE A 448 -12.37 31.66 -11.58
C ILE A 448 -12.97 33.06 -11.57
N ASP A 449 -12.80 33.74 -10.44
CA ASP A 449 -12.93 35.19 -10.40
C ASP A 449 -11.65 35.81 -10.96
N PHE A 450 -11.68 36.22 -12.22
CA PHE A 450 -10.50 36.75 -12.90
C PHE A 450 -9.97 38.03 -12.26
N GLU A 451 -10.83 38.86 -11.66
CA GLU A 451 -10.44 40.13 -11.06
C GLU A 451 -9.52 39.90 -9.85
N SER A 452 -9.89 38.99 -8.94
CA SER A 452 -9.06 38.67 -7.77
C SER A 452 -7.72 38.00 -8.12
N LYS A 453 -7.57 37.48 -9.34
CA LYS A 453 -6.35 36.80 -9.80
C LYS A 453 -5.42 37.69 -10.62
N GLN A 454 -5.80 38.93 -10.91
CA GLN A 454 -4.94 39.86 -11.65
C GLN A 454 -3.65 40.24 -10.90
N ALA A 455 -3.63 40.15 -9.56
CA ALA A 455 -2.47 40.49 -8.74
C ALA A 455 -1.33 39.45 -8.76
N GLY A 456 -1.60 38.24 -9.25
CA GLY A 456 -0.58 37.20 -9.40
C GLY A 456 0.50 37.58 -10.42
N GLN A 457 1.66 36.94 -10.31
CA GLN A 457 2.86 37.24 -11.10
C GLN A 457 3.22 36.15 -12.09
N ALA A 458 2.65 34.95 -11.97
CA ALA A 458 3.01 33.79 -12.77
C ALA A 458 2.87 34.05 -14.29
N PHE A 459 1.78 34.68 -14.74
CA PHE A 459 1.58 35.02 -16.14
C PHE A 459 2.73 35.86 -16.70
N GLU A 460 3.09 36.95 -16.02
CA GLU A 460 4.16 37.86 -16.46
C GLU A 460 5.52 37.17 -16.46
N ILE A 461 5.80 36.36 -15.45
CA ILE A 461 7.06 35.60 -15.33
C ILE A 461 7.18 34.61 -16.51
N TYR A 462 6.13 33.84 -16.80
CA TYR A 462 6.17 32.86 -17.88
C TYR A 462 6.20 33.53 -19.25
N ARG A 463 5.46 34.63 -19.44
CA ARG A 463 5.49 35.40 -20.69
C ARG A 463 6.88 36.03 -20.91
N ALA A 464 7.52 36.57 -19.88
CA ALA A 464 8.89 37.07 -19.97
C ALA A 464 9.88 35.96 -20.35
N ARG A 465 9.79 34.79 -19.72
CA ARG A 465 10.62 33.62 -20.08
C ARG A 465 10.39 33.19 -21.53
N LEU A 466 9.14 33.23 -22.01
CA LEU A 466 8.80 32.92 -23.40
C LEU A 466 9.45 33.91 -24.37
N LEU A 467 9.32 35.21 -24.11
CA LEU A 467 9.87 36.28 -24.95
C LEU A 467 11.41 36.27 -24.99
N ARG A 468 12.06 35.85 -23.90
CA ARG A 468 13.52 35.64 -23.86
C ARG A 468 13.99 34.32 -24.48
N GLY A 469 13.06 33.44 -24.88
CA GLY A 469 13.39 32.12 -25.41
C GLY A 469 13.86 31.10 -24.35
N GLU A 470 13.63 31.39 -23.08
CA GLU A 470 14.05 30.56 -21.93
C GLU A 470 12.98 29.55 -21.51
N LEU A 471 11.72 29.77 -21.91
CA LEU A 471 10.64 28.83 -21.62
C LEU A 471 10.71 27.64 -22.58
N VAL A 472 10.91 26.42 -22.07
CA VAL A 472 10.87 25.18 -22.86
C VAL A 472 9.47 24.58 -22.88
N SER A 473 9.12 23.87 -23.96
CA SER A 473 7.85 23.12 -24.04
C SER A 473 7.98 21.77 -23.31
N LYS A 474 6.86 21.13 -22.98
CA LYS A 474 6.87 19.84 -22.25
C LYS A 474 7.62 18.73 -22.98
N PHE A 475 7.50 18.69 -24.31
CA PHE A 475 8.23 17.76 -25.17
C PHE A 475 9.26 18.52 -26.01
N ALA A 476 10.42 17.87 -26.25
CA ALA A 476 11.48 18.43 -27.09
C ALA A 476 10.96 18.95 -28.44
N GLN A 477 11.48 20.11 -28.86
CA GLN A 477 11.12 20.79 -30.10
C GLN A 477 12.36 21.03 -30.96
N GLN A 478 12.14 21.24 -32.26
CA GLN A 478 13.17 21.77 -33.15
C GLN A 478 13.56 23.20 -32.72
N GLU A 479 14.73 23.67 -33.15
CA GLU A 479 15.11 25.07 -32.96
C GLU A 479 14.11 26.03 -33.62
N ARG A 480 13.95 27.21 -32.99
CA ARG A 480 13.12 28.27 -33.54
C ARG A 480 13.73 28.83 -34.82
N LYS A 481 12.89 29.24 -35.77
CA LYS A 481 13.33 29.80 -37.06
C LYS A 481 12.67 31.14 -37.34
N SER A 482 13.32 31.96 -38.15
CA SER A 482 12.72 33.22 -38.63
C SER A 482 11.50 32.93 -39.51
N LEU A 483 10.53 33.86 -39.55
CA LEU A 483 9.37 33.75 -40.44
C LEU A 483 9.77 33.55 -41.91
N ALA A 484 10.83 34.23 -42.36
CA ALA A 484 11.34 34.09 -43.72
C ALA A 484 11.84 32.67 -44.00
N ASP A 485 12.55 32.05 -43.06
CA ASP A 485 13.03 30.67 -43.19
C ASP A 485 11.90 29.65 -43.11
N LEU A 486 10.89 29.90 -42.28
CA LEU A 486 9.69 29.05 -42.19
C LEU A 486 8.89 29.05 -43.50
N ILE A 487 8.74 30.22 -44.13
CA ILE A 487 8.11 30.34 -45.46
C ILE A 487 8.99 29.69 -46.53
N LYS A 488 10.29 29.97 -46.54
CA LYS A 488 11.24 29.43 -47.52
C LYS A 488 11.32 27.90 -47.50
N SER A 489 11.22 27.31 -46.30
CA SER A 489 11.20 25.86 -46.11
C SER A 489 9.83 25.21 -46.31
N SER A 490 8.81 25.98 -46.72
CA SER A 490 7.41 25.52 -46.83
C SER A 490 6.84 24.94 -45.52
N SER A 491 7.41 25.33 -44.38
CA SER A 491 6.92 24.95 -43.05
C SER A 491 5.66 25.72 -42.66
N LEU A 492 5.41 26.86 -43.31
CA LEU A 492 4.22 27.70 -43.15
C LEU A 492 3.62 28.04 -44.51
N PRO A 493 2.28 28.18 -44.60
CA PRO A 493 1.61 28.51 -45.85
C PRO A 493 1.91 29.94 -46.26
N ALA A 494 2.17 30.15 -47.56
CA ALA A 494 2.44 31.47 -48.11
C ALA A 494 1.57 31.76 -49.33
N ARG A 495 1.27 33.05 -49.53
CA ARG A 495 0.63 33.58 -50.72
C ARG A 495 1.55 34.62 -51.36
N LYS A 496 1.55 34.68 -52.70
CA LYS A 496 2.27 35.74 -53.41
C LYS A 496 1.44 37.02 -53.41
N ASN A 497 2.07 38.15 -53.08
CA ASN A 497 1.46 39.46 -53.33
C ASN A 497 1.59 39.83 -54.82
N TRP A 498 1.06 41.00 -55.20
CA TRP A 498 1.11 41.51 -56.58
C TRP A 498 2.55 41.78 -57.08
N LEU A 499 3.54 41.87 -56.18
CA LEU A 499 4.98 41.99 -56.48
C LEU A 499 5.69 40.62 -56.58
N GLY A 500 4.98 39.51 -56.44
CA GLY A 500 5.53 38.16 -56.46
C GLY A 500 6.27 37.73 -55.19
N GLN A 501 6.25 38.55 -54.13
CA GLN A 501 6.85 38.23 -52.83
C GLN A 501 5.94 37.27 -52.04
N SER A 502 6.55 36.23 -51.45
CA SER A 502 5.85 35.29 -50.58
C SER A 502 5.58 35.92 -49.22
N LEU A 503 4.31 36.16 -48.90
CA LEU A 503 3.83 36.60 -47.60
C LEU A 503 3.14 35.44 -46.89
N LEU A 504 3.16 35.45 -45.55
CA LEU A 504 2.43 34.49 -44.74
C LEU A 504 0.94 34.51 -45.12
N ARG A 505 0.36 33.33 -45.35
CA ARG A 505 -1.08 33.16 -45.47
C ARG A 505 -1.65 32.93 -44.05
N PRO A 506 -2.66 33.69 -43.61
CA PRO A 506 -3.36 33.45 -42.35
C PRO A 506 -3.81 31.99 -42.22
N TYR A 507 -3.60 31.40 -41.06
CA TYR A 507 -3.91 29.98 -40.83
C TYR A 507 -4.31 29.69 -39.39
N ILE A 508 -5.10 28.62 -39.23
CA ILE A 508 -5.38 27.97 -37.96
C ILE A 508 -4.31 26.92 -37.70
N PHE A 509 -3.73 26.93 -36.50
CA PHE A 509 -2.83 25.88 -36.07
C PHE A 509 -3.58 24.78 -35.32
N PHE A 510 -3.40 23.52 -35.72
CA PHE A 510 -3.96 22.35 -35.04
C PHE A 510 -2.87 21.35 -34.64
N PRO A 511 -2.55 21.22 -33.34
CA PRO A 511 -1.63 20.20 -32.83
C PRO A 511 -2.37 18.86 -32.72
N ILE A 512 -1.99 17.89 -33.55
CA ILE A 512 -2.67 16.59 -33.55
C ILE A 512 -2.30 15.80 -32.29
N GLN A 513 -3.30 15.24 -31.61
CA GLN A 513 -3.15 14.40 -30.42
C GLN A 513 -3.23 12.91 -30.78
N ILE A 514 -2.67 12.04 -29.94
CA ILE A 514 -2.75 10.58 -30.14
C ILE A 514 -4.19 10.12 -29.88
N PRO A 515 -4.88 9.47 -30.83
CA PRO A 515 -6.29 9.10 -30.66
C PRO A 515 -6.58 8.17 -29.47
N THR A 516 -5.59 7.36 -29.06
CA THR A 516 -5.68 6.42 -27.92
C THR A 516 -5.15 6.99 -26.61
N ASP A 517 -4.91 8.30 -26.53
CA ASP A 517 -4.48 8.97 -25.29
C ASP A 517 -5.62 9.03 -24.27
N GLN A 518 -5.29 8.95 -22.97
CA GLN A 518 -6.28 8.99 -21.90
C GLN A 518 -7.04 10.32 -21.86
N SER A 519 -6.37 11.44 -22.18
CA SER A 519 -7.01 12.76 -22.27
C SER A 519 -8.11 12.79 -23.34
N ILE A 520 -7.91 12.11 -24.47
CA ILE A 520 -8.92 11.98 -25.52
C ILE A 520 -10.03 11.03 -25.07
N GLN A 521 -9.67 9.85 -24.56
CA GLN A 521 -10.62 8.80 -24.17
C GLN A 521 -11.59 9.23 -23.07
N PHE A 522 -11.13 10.04 -22.10
CA PHE A 522 -11.94 10.42 -20.95
C PHE A 522 -12.52 11.83 -21.05
N PHE A 523 -11.84 12.76 -21.74
CA PHE A 523 -12.19 14.19 -21.68
C PHE A 523 -12.62 14.76 -23.03
N SER A 524 -12.95 13.92 -24.02
CA SER A 524 -13.55 14.36 -25.27
C SER A 524 -14.71 13.46 -25.70
N ASP A 525 -15.76 14.07 -26.23
CA ASP A 525 -16.90 13.36 -26.82
C ASP A 525 -16.72 13.12 -28.34
N VAL A 526 -15.67 13.68 -28.93
CA VAL A 526 -15.37 13.62 -30.37
C VAL A 526 -13.99 13.04 -30.61
N SER A 527 -13.81 12.29 -31.69
CA SER A 527 -12.48 11.76 -32.02
C SER A 527 -11.60 12.81 -32.67
N VAL A 528 -10.28 12.58 -32.64
CA VAL A 528 -9.30 13.39 -33.37
C VAL A 528 -9.63 13.47 -34.87
N LEU A 529 -10.12 12.36 -35.44
CA LEU A 529 -10.47 12.29 -36.86
C LEU A 529 -11.73 13.09 -37.19
N ASP A 530 -12.74 13.07 -36.32
CA ASP A 530 -14.01 13.80 -36.55
C ASP A 530 -13.77 15.31 -36.54
N VAL A 531 -12.99 15.79 -35.57
CA VAL A 531 -12.61 17.21 -35.47
C VAL A 531 -11.82 17.65 -36.70
N LEU A 532 -10.80 16.87 -37.11
CA LEU A 532 -9.99 17.21 -38.27
C LEU A 532 -10.79 17.17 -39.57
N THR A 533 -11.66 16.17 -39.76
CA THR A 533 -12.49 16.07 -40.96
C THR A 533 -13.39 17.28 -41.09
N SER A 534 -14.12 17.61 -40.01
CA SER A 534 -15.04 18.76 -39.97
C SER A 534 -14.30 20.09 -40.15
N LEU A 535 -13.17 20.28 -39.46
CA LEU A 535 -12.35 21.48 -39.58
C LEU A 535 -11.80 21.66 -41.00
N ILE A 536 -11.35 20.59 -41.64
CA ILE A 536 -10.79 20.65 -43.00
C ILE A 536 -11.88 20.93 -44.04
N GLU A 537 -13.05 20.30 -43.91
CA GLU A 537 -14.20 20.58 -44.78
C GLU A 537 -14.63 22.04 -44.67
N TRP A 538 -14.78 22.56 -43.45
CA TRP A 538 -15.07 23.96 -43.20
C TRP A 538 -13.96 24.89 -43.72
N ALA A 539 -12.69 24.55 -43.49
CA ALA A 539 -11.55 25.35 -43.95
C ALA A 539 -11.52 25.48 -45.47
N ARG A 540 -11.88 24.42 -46.19
CA ARG A 540 -11.99 24.41 -47.67
C ARG A 540 -13.12 25.31 -48.15
N SER A 541 -14.29 25.30 -47.51
CA SER A 541 -15.40 26.18 -47.89
C SER A 541 -15.13 27.65 -47.54
N SER A 542 -14.44 27.89 -46.43
CA SER A 542 -14.21 29.23 -45.87
C SER A 542 -12.90 29.87 -46.36
N GLY A 543 -12.06 29.13 -47.10
CA GLY A 543 -10.78 29.60 -47.65
C GLY A 543 -9.67 29.80 -46.60
N VAL A 544 -9.88 29.36 -45.36
CA VAL A 544 -8.93 29.47 -44.25
C VAL A 544 -7.91 28.34 -44.34
N ALA A 545 -6.62 28.64 -44.19
CA ALA A 545 -5.60 27.60 -44.19
C ALA A 545 -5.51 26.91 -42.82
N VAL A 546 -5.16 25.62 -42.81
CA VAL A 546 -4.93 24.84 -41.58
C VAL A 546 -3.54 24.24 -41.62
N VAL A 547 -2.77 24.47 -40.56
CA VAL A 547 -1.44 23.85 -40.37
C VAL A 547 -1.55 22.80 -39.27
N LEU A 548 -1.24 21.57 -39.64
CA LEU A 548 -1.21 20.41 -38.76
C LEU A 548 0.22 20.17 -38.26
N LYS A 549 0.37 19.84 -36.98
CA LYS A 549 1.63 19.30 -36.44
C LYS A 549 1.39 17.93 -35.82
N SER A 550 2.10 16.92 -36.31
CA SER A 550 2.06 15.57 -35.76
C SER A 550 2.61 15.52 -34.33
N HIS A 551 2.01 14.66 -33.50
CA HIS A 551 2.49 14.42 -32.15
C HIS A 551 3.90 13.81 -32.16
N PRO A 552 4.83 14.24 -31.27
CA PRO A 552 6.20 13.72 -31.26
C PRO A 552 6.27 12.24 -30.84
N ALA A 553 5.30 11.78 -30.02
CA ALA A 553 5.17 10.39 -29.61
C ALA A 553 4.23 9.60 -30.53
N ASN A 554 4.54 8.32 -30.76
CA ASN A 554 3.74 7.34 -31.53
C ASN A 554 3.48 7.69 -33.01
N ARG A 555 4.55 7.80 -33.81
CA ARG A 555 4.50 8.14 -35.25
C ARG A 555 3.56 7.27 -36.09
N LYS A 556 3.38 5.99 -35.75
CA LYS A 556 2.48 5.08 -36.50
C LYS A 556 1.02 5.52 -36.45
N SER A 557 0.58 6.04 -35.29
CA SER A 557 -0.79 6.56 -35.14
C SER A 557 -1.03 7.86 -35.90
N MET A 558 0.02 8.47 -36.47
CA MET A 558 -0.07 9.74 -37.19
C MET A 558 -0.25 9.61 -38.70
N ILE A 559 0.07 8.44 -39.28
CA ILE A 559 0.04 8.20 -40.73
C ILE A 559 -1.31 8.55 -41.39
N PRO A 560 -2.47 8.21 -40.81
CA PRO A 560 -3.76 8.51 -41.45
C PRO A 560 -4.00 10.01 -41.68
N PHE A 561 -3.42 10.87 -40.85
CA PHE A 561 -3.61 12.32 -40.94
C PHE A 561 -2.70 12.97 -42.00
N GLU A 562 -1.60 12.32 -42.38
CA GLU A 562 -0.74 12.79 -43.47
C GLU A 562 -1.49 12.76 -44.81
N ALA A 563 -2.44 11.83 -44.97
CA ALA A 563 -3.28 11.73 -46.17
C ALA A 563 -4.30 12.89 -46.32
N LEU A 564 -4.52 13.68 -45.26
CA LEU A 564 -5.43 14.83 -45.27
C LEU A 564 -4.77 16.10 -45.86
N VAL A 565 -3.45 16.08 -46.03
CA VAL A 565 -2.67 17.22 -46.53
C VAL A 565 -2.85 17.35 -48.05
N ASP A 566 -3.29 18.52 -48.50
CA ASP A 566 -3.47 18.83 -49.93
C ASP A 566 -2.51 19.90 -50.46
N GLY A 567 -1.70 20.50 -49.58
CA GLY A 567 -0.71 21.52 -49.94
C GLY A 567 -1.34 22.85 -50.39
N HIS A 568 -2.66 22.99 -50.30
CA HIS A 568 -3.38 24.20 -50.68
C HIS A 568 -4.17 24.78 -49.51
N THR A 569 -5.02 23.99 -48.87
CA THR A 569 -5.80 24.39 -47.68
C THR A 569 -5.18 23.80 -46.43
N VAL A 570 -4.73 22.54 -46.50
CA VAL A 570 -4.19 21.78 -45.37
C VAL A 570 -2.71 21.57 -45.58
N PHE A 571 -1.92 21.94 -44.57
CA PHE A 571 -0.48 21.86 -44.54
C PHE A 571 -0.03 21.03 -43.34
N ILE A 572 1.13 20.38 -43.43
CA ILE A 572 1.77 19.70 -42.30
C ILE A 572 3.12 20.36 -42.01
N SER A 573 3.42 20.58 -40.74
CA SER A 573 4.66 21.25 -40.31
C SER A 573 5.34 20.54 -39.15
N SER A 574 6.67 20.42 -39.24
CA SER A 574 7.51 19.94 -38.14
C SER A 574 8.15 21.06 -37.33
N ALA A 575 7.91 22.33 -37.68
CA ALA A 575 8.54 23.50 -37.07
C ALA A 575 8.26 23.59 -35.56
N ASN A 576 9.05 24.40 -34.83
CA ASN A 576 8.86 24.60 -33.40
C ASN A 576 7.42 25.02 -33.09
N VAL A 577 6.79 24.38 -32.10
CA VAL A 577 5.40 24.66 -31.73
C VAL A 577 5.16 26.15 -31.43
N LYS A 578 6.13 26.85 -30.84
CA LYS A 578 6.01 28.27 -30.52
C LYS A 578 5.98 29.14 -31.77
N ASP A 579 6.73 28.79 -32.81
CA ASP A 579 6.69 29.50 -34.10
C ASP A 579 5.35 29.31 -34.81
N LEU A 580 4.78 28.09 -34.70
CA LEU A 580 3.45 27.79 -35.25
C LEU A 580 2.34 28.55 -34.50
N ILE A 581 2.43 28.66 -33.18
CA ILE A 581 1.50 29.47 -32.40
C ILE A 581 1.67 30.96 -32.77
N GLU A 582 2.89 31.49 -32.71
CA GLU A 582 3.20 32.92 -32.89
C GLU A 582 2.65 33.47 -34.21
N HIS A 583 2.77 32.68 -35.28
CA HIS A 583 2.38 33.08 -36.62
C HIS A 583 0.96 32.63 -37.03
N SER A 584 0.23 31.91 -36.17
CA SER A 584 -1.16 31.52 -36.43
C SER A 584 -2.15 32.66 -36.11
N GLU A 585 -3.34 32.59 -36.71
CA GLU A 585 -4.49 33.42 -36.31
C GLU A 585 -5.14 32.89 -35.03
N ALA A 586 -5.18 31.57 -34.87
CA ALA A 586 -5.72 30.90 -33.70
C ALA A 586 -5.19 29.48 -33.57
N VAL A 587 -5.30 28.93 -32.36
CA VAL A 587 -4.99 27.52 -32.08
C VAL A 587 -6.29 26.76 -31.81
N TYR A 588 -6.56 25.75 -32.62
CA TYR A 588 -7.69 24.85 -32.46
C TYR A 588 -7.17 23.54 -31.91
N THR A 589 -7.75 23.05 -30.82
CA THR A 589 -7.27 21.83 -30.15
C THR A 589 -8.40 21.10 -29.44
N ILE A 590 -8.26 19.81 -29.18
CA ILE A 590 -9.23 19.10 -28.35
C ILE A 590 -9.00 19.50 -26.89
N ASN A 591 -7.88 19.06 -26.32
CA ASN A 591 -7.48 19.36 -24.94
C ASN A 591 -5.95 19.32 -24.76
N SER A 592 -5.20 19.69 -25.81
CA SER A 592 -3.74 19.62 -25.80
C SER A 592 -3.11 20.67 -24.88
N GLY A 593 -1.96 20.35 -24.27
CA GLY A 593 -1.16 21.35 -23.58
C GLY A 593 -0.62 22.46 -24.50
N VAL A 594 -0.64 22.26 -25.82
CA VAL A 594 -0.31 23.30 -26.79
C VAL A 594 -1.33 24.46 -26.75
N GLY A 595 -2.60 24.18 -26.43
CA GLY A 595 -3.59 25.23 -26.20
C GLY A 595 -3.22 26.11 -25.00
N PHE A 596 -2.70 25.51 -23.93
CA PHE A 596 -2.16 26.24 -22.78
C PHE A 596 -0.96 27.12 -23.19
N GLU A 597 -0.01 26.59 -23.98
CA GLU A 597 1.12 27.38 -24.50
C GLU A 597 0.65 28.58 -25.37
N ALA A 598 -0.48 28.46 -26.06
CA ALA A 598 -1.05 29.51 -26.89
C ALA A 598 -1.64 30.68 -26.08
N LEU A 599 -2.11 30.42 -24.85
CA LEU A 599 -2.57 31.48 -23.95
C LEU A 599 -1.44 32.47 -23.62
N LEU A 600 -0.22 31.98 -23.40
CA LEU A 600 0.96 32.82 -23.14
C LEU A 600 1.34 33.72 -24.31
N GLN A 601 0.94 33.36 -25.53
CA GLN A 601 1.17 34.14 -26.75
C GLN A 601 -0.02 35.02 -27.13
N LEU A 602 -1.04 35.10 -26.28
CA LEU A 602 -2.27 35.85 -26.52
C LEU A 602 -2.96 35.47 -27.84
N LYS A 603 -2.90 34.20 -28.20
CA LYS A 603 -3.64 33.69 -29.36
C LYS A 603 -5.05 33.28 -28.96
N PRO A 604 -6.08 33.57 -29.76
CA PRO A 604 -7.39 32.94 -29.59
C PRO A 604 -7.24 31.42 -29.60
N VAL A 605 -7.83 30.76 -28.59
CA VAL A 605 -7.83 29.31 -28.48
C VAL A 605 -9.27 28.79 -28.58
N VAL A 606 -9.44 27.71 -29.34
CA VAL A 606 -10.69 26.97 -29.49
C VAL A 606 -10.48 25.55 -29.01
N THR A 607 -11.30 25.10 -28.06
CA THR A 607 -11.24 23.77 -27.45
C THR A 607 -12.41 22.91 -27.92
N PHE A 608 -12.16 21.65 -28.29
CA PHE A 608 -13.21 20.66 -28.64
C PHE A 608 -13.40 19.58 -27.57
N GLY A 609 -12.48 19.52 -26.60
CA GLY A 609 -12.54 18.64 -25.45
C GLY A 609 -12.48 19.46 -24.16
N ARG A 610 -12.73 18.77 -23.05
CA ARG A 610 -12.74 19.33 -21.71
C ARG A 610 -11.30 19.40 -21.18
N VAL A 611 -10.91 20.56 -20.65
CA VAL A 611 -9.59 20.83 -20.06
C VAL A 611 -9.67 22.02 -19.11
N GLU A 612 -8.80 22.16 -18.12
CA GLU A 612 -8.92 23.22 -17.10
C GLU A 612 -8.96 24.63 -17.69
N TYR A 613 -8.19 24.87 -18.74
CA TYR A 613 -8.12 26.17 -19.39
C TYR A 613 -9.30 26.43 -20.33
N ASP A 614 -10.21 25.47 -20.54
CA ASP A 614 -11.35 25.66 -21.44
C ASP A 614 -12.25 26.83 -21.00
N CYS A 615 -12.28 27.14 -19.69
CA CYS A 615 -13.00 28.27 -19.09
C CYS A 615 -12.59 29.67 -19.61
N VAL A 616 -11.44 29.79 -20.27
CA VAL A 616 -10.98 31.03 -20.92
C VAL A 616 -10.92 30.94 -22.44
N THR A 617 -11.41 29.85 -23.03
CA THR A 617 -11.39 29.60 -24.48
C THR A 617 -12.79 29.60 -25.07
N PHE A 618 -12.90 29.44 -26.39
CA PHE A 618 -14.16 29.09 -27.02
C PHE A 618 -14.34 27.57 -27.09
N ASN A 619 -15.29 27.03 -26.34
CA ASN A 619 -15.64 25.61 -26.35
C ASN A 619 -16.48 25.31 -27.60
N SER A 620 -15.87 24.74 -28.63
CA SER A 620 -16.52 24.40 -29.90
C SER A 620 -17.01 22.96 -29.94
N THR A 621 -18.08 22.75 -30.69
CA THR A 621 -18.52 21.47 -31.23
C THR A 621 -18.16 21.41 -32.73
N LEU A 622 -18.47 20.29 -33.39
CA LEU A 622 -18.28 20.16 -34.84
C LEU A 622 -19.19 21.12 -35.64
N ASP A 623 -20.34 21.48 -35.07
CA ASP A 623 -21.35 22.33 -35.74
C ASP A 623 -21.15 23.84 -35.50
N THR A 624 -20.18 24.23 -34.67
CA THR A 624 -19.98 25.63 -34.25
C THR A 624 -18.71 26.26 -34.81
N LEU A 625 -18.13 25.69 -35.88
CA LEU A 625 -16.88 26.18 -36.48
C LEU A 625 -16.96 27.64 -36.97
N ASP A 626 -18.09 28.05 -37.55
CA ASP A 626 -18.30 29.45 -37.96
C ASP A 626 -18.33 30.39 -36.75
N ALA A 627 -19.00 29.99 -35.66
CA ALA A 627 -19.03 30.77 -34.43
C ALA A 627 -17.65 30.84 -33.75
N ALA A 628 -16.89 29.74 -33.79
CA ALA A 628 -15.52 29.69 -33.31
C ALA A 628 -14.62 30.62 -34.13
N TRP A 629 -14.78 30.67 -35.45
CA TRP A 629 -14.04 31.60 -36.30
C TRP A 629 -14.44 33.07 -36.08
N ALA A 630 -15.73 33.33 -35.87
CA ALA A 630 -16.20 34.65 -35.47
C ALA A 630 -15.60 35.10 -34.13
N TYR A 631 -15.44 34.19 -33.16
CA TYR A 631 -14.72 34.46 -31.91
C TYR A 631 -13.26 34.84 -32.17
N VAL A 632 -12.55 34.10 -33.04
CA VAL A 632 -11.17 34.43 -33.44
C VAL A 632 -11.10 35.83 -34.03
N ALA A 633 -11.97 36.14 -34.99
CA ALA A 633 -11.96 37.42 -35.70
C ALA A 633 -12.30 38.63 -34.81
N ASN A 634 -13.10 38.42 -33.76
CA ASN A 634 -13.55 39.48 -32.86
C ASN A 634 -12.75 39.59 -31.56
N SER A 635 -11.82 38.66 -31.29
CA SER A 635 -11.01 38.69 -30.06
C SER A 635 -9.97 39.80 -30.13
N SER A 636 -9.92 40.66 -29.09
CA SER A 636 -8.82 41.62 -28.93
C SER A 636 -7.72 41.09 -28.00
N ALA A 637 -6.48 41.49 -28.25
CA ALA A 637 -5.34 41.09 -27.42
C ALA A 637 -5.52 41.46 -25.93
N SER A 638 -6.13 42.62 -25.64
CA SER A 638 -6.36 43.09 -24.28
C SER A 638 -7.39 42.24 -23.52
N GLU A 639 -8.47 41.82 -24.18
CA GLU A 639 -9.48 40.93 -23.58
C GLU A 639 -8.92 39.53 -23.32
N LEU A 640 -8.15 39.00 -24.27
CA LEU A 640 -7.48 37.72 -24.11
C LEU A 640 -6.47 37.77 -22.97
N GLU A 641 -5.64 38.83 -22.91
CA GLU A 641 -4.65 39.00 -21.85
C GLU A 641 -5.30 39.04 -20.47
N PHE A 642 -6.41 39.76 -20.30
CA PHE A 642 -7.12 39.81 -19.03
C PHE A 642 -7.57 38.41 -18.54
N LYS A 643 -8.20 37.64 -19.43
CA LYS A 643 -8.69 36.27 -19.12
C LYS A 643 -7.53 35.31 -18.86
N TYR A 644 -6.56 35.28 -19.77
CA TYR A 644 -5.44 34.34 -19.74
C TYR A 644 -4.54 34.60 -18.54
N LYS A 645 -4.29 35.87 -18.20
CA LYS A 645 -3.57 36.25 -16.99
C LYS A 645 -4.26 35.73 -15.74
N GLY A 646 -5.56 35.98 -15.60
CA GLY A 646 -6.33 35.52 -14.44
C GLY A 646 -6.31 34.00 -14.29
N PHE A 647 -6.49 33.26 -15.40
CA PHE A 647 -6.41 31.80 -15.38
C PHE A 647 -5.00 31.28 -15.04
N MET A 648 -3.95 31.81 -15.67
CA MET A 648 -2.59 31.33 -15.47
C MET A 648 -2.06 31.60 -14.07
N ASN A 649 -2.39 32.76 -13.51
CA ASN A 649 -2.06 33.08 -12.12
C ASN A 649 -2.74 32.10 -11.17
N TRP A 650 -4.05 31.86 -11.32
CA TRP A 650 -4.74 30.83 -10.53
C TRP A 650 -4.12 29.45 -10.70
N PHE A 651 -3.87 29.03 -11.95
CA PHE A 651 -3.39 27.68 -12.23
C PHE A 651 -2.01 27.43 -11.61
N LEU A 652 -1.07 28.37 -11.77
CA LEU A 652 0.33 28.22 -11.35
C LEU A 652 0.58 28.58 -9.88
N GLU A 653 -0.25 29.44 -9.28
CA GLU A 653 -0.05 29.91 -7.90
C GLU A 653 -0.98 29.21 -6.90
N ASP A 654 -2.22 28.90 -7.28
CA ASP A 654 -3.24 28.39 -6.35
C ASP A 654 -3.54 26.90 -6.54
N TYR A 655 -3.51 26.40 -7.77
CA TYR A 655 -4.01 25.06 -8.10
C TYR A 655 -2.90 24.02 -8.24
N SER A 656 -1.94 24.28 -9.14
CA SER A 656 -0.79 23.40 -9.39
C SER A 656 0.39 23.70 -8.47
N VAL A 657 1.29 22.73 -8.34
CA VAL A 657 2.61 22.86 -7.74
C VAL A 657 3.60 23.20 -8.84
N ASP A 658 3.96 24.48 -8.98
CA ASP A 658 4.96 24.96 -9.94
C ASP A 658 6.39 24.87 -9.36
N MET A 659 7.09 23.77 -9.64
CA MET A 659 8.46 23.58 -9.15
C MET A 659 9.52 24.48 -9.82
N SER A 660 9.16 25.29 -10.82
CA SER A 660 10.06 26.33 -11.35
C SER A 660 10.09 27.60 -10.49
N SER A 661 9.18 27.71 -9.52
CA SER A 661 9.13 28.75 -8.49
C SER A 661 9.16 28.09 -7.11
N PRO A 662 10.35 27.96 -6.47
CA PRO A 662 10.48 27.24 -5.21
C PRO A 662 9.54 27.70 -4.09
N ASP A 663 9.30 29.01 -3.99
CA ASP A 663 8.42 29.58 -2.96
C ASP A 663 6.94 29.26 -3.21
N ALA A 664 6.49 29.36 -4.46
CA ALA A 664 5.12 28.98 -4.84
C ALA A 664 4.90 27.47 -4.65
N ALA A 665 5.86 26.65 -5.10
CA ALA A 665 5.81 25.20 -4.90
C ALA A 665 5.73 24.84 -3.42
N ARG A 666 6.58 25.43 -2.57
CA ARG A 666 6.59 25.17 -1.12
C ARG A 666 5.25 25.52 -0.49
N THR A 667 4.72 26.71 -0.79
CA THR A 667 3.42 27.18 -0.27
C THR A 667 2.31 26.18 -0.62
N ARG A 668 2.26 25.74 -1.88
CA ARG A 668 1.24 24.80 -2.33
C ARG A 668 1.40 23.40 -1.74
N LEU A 669 2.64 22.88 -1.67
CA LEU A 669 2.94 21.58 -1.07
C LEU A 669 2.58 21.55 0.42
N ASP A 670 2.92 22.60 1.17
CA ASP A 670 2.60 22.71 2.59
C ASP A 670 1.08 22.78 2.81
N ALA A 671 0.34 23.47 1.93
CA ALA A 671 -1.12 23.50 1.97
C ALA A 671 -1.77 22.12 1.72
N ILE A 672 -1.28 21.38 0.72
CA ILE A 672 -1.73 20.00 0.45
C ILE A 672 -1.42 19.09 1.63
N ALA A 673 -0.19 19.19 2.18
CA ALA A 673 0.23 18.39 3.32
C ALA A 673 -0.62 18.64 4.57
N ALA A 674 -0.97 19.90 4.85
CA ALA A 674 -1.82 20.26 5.97
C ALA A 674 -3.25 19.68 5.84
N ASP A 675 -3.82 19.71 4.62
CA ASP A 675 -5.13 19.10 4.36
C ASP A 675 -5.08 17.57 4.55
N VAL A 676 -4.05 16.90 4.04
CA VAL A 676 -3.84 15.46 4.26
C VAL A 676 -3.69 15.13 5.75
N ALA A 677 -2.89 15.88 6.50
CA ALA A 677 -2.72 15.66 7.94
C ALA A 677 -4.05 15.76 8.70
N LYS A 678 -4.88 16.76 8.37
CA LYS A 678 -6.22 16.93 8.94
C LYS A 678 -7.16 15.76 8.60
N GLN A 679 -7.09 15.27 7.36
CA GLN A 679 -7.91 14.14 6.92
C GLN A 679 -7.54 12.83 7.63
N ILE A 680 -6.25 12.62 7.91
CA ILE A 680 -5.78 11.46 8.67
C ILE A 680 -6.21 11.56 10.14
N ALA A 681 -6.06 12.74 10.76
CA ALA A 681 -6.41 12.95 12.17
C ALA A 681 -7.90 12.79 12.47
N THR A 682 -8.79 13.17 11.55
CA THR A 682 -10.25 13.05 11.70
C THR A 682 -10.78 11.62 11.60
N HIS A 683 -9.94 10.67 11.17
CA HIS A 683 -10.28 9.25 11.04
C HIS A 683 -9.49 8.35 12.00
N ALA A 684 -8.69 8.93 12.91
CA ALA A 684 -8.20 8.20 14.07
C ALA A 684 -9.42 7.87 14.97
N PRO A 685 -9.57 6.64 15.46
CA PRO A 685 -10.65 6.33 16.39
C PRO A 685 -10.55 7.27 17.59
N VAL A 686 -11.62 8.02 17.83
CA VAL A 686 -11.78 8.82 19.05
C VAL A 686 -11.64 7.84 20.21
N LYS A 687 -10.59 8.00 21.02
CA LYS A 687 -10.51 7.33 22.32
C LYS A 687 -11.76 7.74 23.08
N ALA A 688 -12.66 6.78 23.31
CA ALA A 688 -13.76 6.98 24.24
C ALA A 688 -13.14 7.20 25.62
N GLU A 689 -13.37 8.40 26.18
CA GLU A 689 -13.04 8.75 27.56
C GLU A 689 -13.82 7.90 28.57
#